data_AF-A0A2E7EFY9-F1
#
_entry.id   AF-A0A2E7EFY9-F1
#
_cell.length_a   1.000
_cell.length_b   1.000
_cell.length_c   1.000
_cell.angle_alpha   90.00
_cell.angle_beta   90.00
_cell.angle_gamma   90.00
#
_symmetry.space_group_name_H-M   'P 1'
#
loop_
_entity.id
_entity.type
_entity.pdbx_description
1 polymer ?
#
loop_
_entity_poly.entity_id
_entity_poly.type
_entity_poly.pdbx_seq_one_letter_code
_entity_poly.pdbx_strand_id
1 'polypeptide(L)'
;MTLPASAELTQVLKVEAQPLQSQVQRLADALEFLGEPLTPEEQKQLDDALKLDDAESIAAIQELFDQRTLAGVHINPESRVKVARGPAAAELSEQGWRVFLVKIHNEAGVTSPLRITSPNAAPLYKQSTGSPDPEETVRLDQVPHRWMDASVFTGRPMAKTLSGLELEYQIIQLYSRDQGKREGILAFDIGQGTQDLGFRNELPVLFECQPAVKVRLEVIDDDGTNTTGQFVIRDELGRIYPARSRRLSPDFFFHDQIYRHHGEHVLLPPGTYDVTYTRGPEYRILNRQVTVGNNEEQTESFRLKRWIRLTDHGWYSGDHHIHAAGCSHYEAPTEGVTPEAMMRHILGEDLNVGCVLSWGPCWYYQKQFFDGRVHRLSNDQYLMRYDVEVSGFPSSHAGHLCLLRLTEDDYPNTTKIEEWPSWDLPVLKWGKEQGGVVGFSHSGWGLEVPEEELPSYSMPRFDGIGANEYIVDVVHDVCDFISAVDTPIVWELSIWYHTLNCGYTCRISGETDFPCIYGDRVGLGRGYVKLPPGTDLDYDAWIKGIKEGRSYCGDGLSHLIDFSVNDLEVGETGRDGRPSFLQAKSGDELTIKVRSAALLADVPNEEIRSRPLSAKPYWHVERSRVGDTNRVPVELIVNGESVETIEIVADGSIEDLTFNYKPTQSCWIALRIFPTAHTNPVFVELDGNPIRASKRSAQWCLDAVDVCWEQKSPRIRETERAEAAQAYEEAREAYRRILAESAE
;
A
#
# COMPACT_ATOMS: atom_id res chain seq x y z
N MET A 1 -33.62 19.40 -30.57
CA MET A 1 -34.61 18.91 -29.59
C MET A 1 -34.65 19.93 -28.48
N THR A 2 -35.81 20.56 -28.26
CA THR A 2 -36.06 21.52 -27.18
C THR A 2 -35.91 20.81 -25.83
N LEU A 3 -35.10 21.36 -24.93
CA LEU A 3 -34.99 20.92 -23.53
C LEU A 3 -36.40 20.92 -22.91
N PRO A 4 -36.80 19.88 -22.16
CA PRO A 4 -38.08 19.92 -21.46
C PRO A 4 -38.04 21.06 -20.44
N ALA A 5 -39.07 21.90 -20.44
CA ALA A 5 -39.32 22.85 -19.36
C ALA A 5 -39.38 22.10 -18.02
N SER A 6 -38.94 22.74 -16.93
CA SER A 6 -39.11 22.25 -15.55
C SER A 6 -40.53 21.72 -15.38
N ALA A 7 -40.66 20.41 -15.21
CA ALA A 7 -41.95 19.78 -14.98
C ALA A 7 -42.24 19.90 -13.48
N GLU A 8 -43.40 20.47 -13.13
CA GLU A 8 -43.90 20.39 -11.76
C GLU A 8 -43.98 18.92 -11.34
N LEU A 9 -43.36 18.58 -10.21
CA LEU A 9 -43.40 17.23 -9.67
C LEU A 9 -44.82 16.93 -9.18
N THR A 10 -45.29 15.70 -9.43
CA THR A 10 -46.62 15.27 -8.97
C THR A 10 -46.76 15.43 -7.46
N GLN A 11 -47.85 16.05 -7.01
CA GLN A 11 -48.23 16.13 -5.60
C GLN A 11 -48.71 14.76 -5.11
N VAL A 12 -48.13 14.29 -4.00
CA VAL A 12 -48.49 13.01 -3.36
C VAL A 12 -49.19 13.33 -2.05
N LEU A 13 -50.51 13.11 -2.01
CA LEU A 13 -51.33 13.43 -0.84
C LEU A 13 -51.63 12.21 0.05
N LYS A 14 -51.38 11.00 -0.46
CA LYS A 14 -51.75 9.75 0.21
C LYS A 14 -50.60 9.24 1.07
N VAL A 15 -50.19 10.05 2.05
CA VAL A 15 -49.12 9.73 3.01
C VAL A 15 -49.55 10.18 4.40
N GLU A 16 -49.18 9.44 5.43
CA GLU A 16 -49.44 9.86 6.81
C GLU A 16 -48.55 11.06 7.17
N ALA A 17 -49.15 12.14 7.69
CA ALA A 17 -48.43 13.38 7.95
C ALA A 17 -47.31 13.20 8.98
N GLN A 18 -47.58 12.54 10.12
CA GLN A 18 -46.61 12.41 11.21
C GLN A 18 -45.31 11.69 10.78
N PRO A 19 -45.35 10.53 10.09
CA PRO A 19 -44.14 9.89 9.57
C PRO A 19 -43.36 10.74 8.56
N LEU A 20 -44.06 11.43 7.66
CA LEU A 20 -43.44 12.34 6.68
C LEU A 20 -42.74 13.51 7.39
N GLN A 21 -43.42 14.17 8.31
CA GLN A 21 -42.88 15.25 9.15
C GLN A 21 -41.58 14.82 9.85
N SER A 22 -41.59 13.62 10.44
CA SER A 22 -40.40 13.06 11.08
C SER A 22 -39.27 12.78 10.09
N GLN A 23 -39.59 12.34 8.87
CA GLN A 23 -38.62 12.10 7.81
C GLN A 23 -37.99 13.40 7.30
N VAL A 24 -38.77 14.45 7.09
CA VAL A 24 -38.24 15.73 6.59
C VAL A 24 -37.48 16.53 7.64
N GLN A 25 -37.75 16.33 8.94
CA GLN A 25 -36.90 16.86 9.99
C GLN A 25 -35.50 16.22 9.93
N ARG A 26 -35.43 14.89 9.82
CA ARG A 26 -34.13 14.20 9.62
C ARG A 26 -33.46 14.63 8.32
N LEU A 27 -34.24 14.90 7.28
CA LEU A 27 -33.73 15.42 6.01
C LEU A 27 -33.09 16.81 6.20
N ALA A 28 -33.74 17.72 6.91
CA ALA A 28 -33.21 19.05 7.22
C ALA A 28 -31.92 18.96 8.05
N ASP A 29 -31.91 18.14 9.10
CA ASP A 29 -30.73 17.88 9.92
C ASP A 29 -29.58 17.29 9.09
N ALA A 30 -29.88 16.38 8.15
CA ALA A 30 -28.90 15.81 7.23
C ALA A 30 -28.35 16.83 6.22
N LEU A 31 -29.20 17.72 5.71
CA LEU A 31 -28.80 18.80 4.81
C LEU A 31 -27.88 19.81 5.51
N GLU A 32 -28.19 20.16 6.76
CA GLU A 32 -27.32 20.99 7.61
C GLU A 32 -25.98 20.31 7.84
N PHE A 33 -25.98 19.04 8.21
CA PHE A 33 -24.76 18.25 8.37
C PHE A 33 -23.91 18.19 7.09
N LEU A 34 -24.54 18.11 5.93
CA LEU A 34 -23.86 18.06 4.62
C LEU A 34 -23.44 19.43 4.08
N GLY A 35 -23.64 20.51 4.84
CA GLY A 35 -23.24 21.86 4.46
C GLY A 35 -24.15 22.53 3.42
N GLU A 36 -25.35 22.00 3.19
CA GLU A 36 -26.37 22.56 2.29
C GLU A 36 -27.69 22.80 3.05
N PRO A 37 -27.67 23.52 4.19
CA PRO A 37 -28.83 23.68 5.08
C PRO A 37 -30.01 24.37 4.37
N LEU A 38 -31.19 24.21 4.97
CA LEU A 38 -32.31 25.09 4.67
C LEU A 38 -31.91 26.53 5.00
N THR A 39 -32.23 27.46 4.12
CA THR A 39 -32.10 28.89 4.44
C THR A 39 -33.01 29.22 5.63
N PRO A 40 -32.76 30.32 6.37
CA PRO A 40 -33.62 30.69 7.50
C PRO A 40 -35.10 30.83 7.14
N GLU A 41 -35.41 31.25 5.91
CA GLU A 41 -36.79 31.33 5.40
C GLU A 41 -37.38 29.93 5.15
N GLU A 42 -36.63 29.03 4.51
CA GLU A 42 -37.05 27.65 4.27
C GLU A 42 -37.20 26.85 5.58
N GLN A 43 -36.31 27.06 6.56
CA GLN A 43 -36.43 26.44 7.87
C GLN A 43 -37.70 26.92 8.57
N LYS A 44 -38.02 28.21 8.48
CA LYS A 44 -39.29 28.74 9.00
C LYS A 44 -40.50 28.16 8.26
N GLN A 45 -40.43 28.01 6.94
CA GLN A 45 -41.47 27.35 6.15
C GLN A 45 -41.68 25.91 6.58
N LEU A 46 -40.60 25.16 6.85
CA LEU A 46 -40.69 23.82 7.42
C LEU A 46 -41.37 23.85 8.79
N ASP A 47 -40.88 24.67 9.72
CA ASP A 47 -41.42 24.77 11.08
C ASP A 47 -42.91 25.16 11.10
N ASP A 48 -43.35 26.00 10.16
CA ASP A 48 -44.75 26.38 10.01
C ASP A 48 -45.57 25.24 9.37
N ALA A 49 -45.02 24.57 8.35
CA ALA A 49 -45.65 23.39 7.72
C ALA A 49 -45.88 22.24 8.71
N LEU A 50 -44.96 22.03 9.67
CA LEU A 50 -45.09 21.00 10.71
C LEU A 50 -46.24 21.25 11.70
N LYS A 51 -46.83 22.46 11.73
CA LYS A 51 -47.93 22.85 12.64
C LYS A 51 -49.30 22.87 11.98
N LEU A 52 -49.36 22.71 10.66
CA LEU A 52 -50.60 22.72 9.89
C LEU A 52 -51.38 21.41 10.08
N ASP A 53 -52.65 21.42 9.70
CA ASP A 53 -53.46 20.20 9.60
C ASP A 53 -52.85 19.24 8.56
N ASP A 54 -53.04 17.92 8.74
CA ASP A 54 -52.31 16.88 7.99
C ASP A 54 -52.20 17.12 6.48
N ALA A 55 -53.32 17.42 5.80
CA ALA A 55 -53.33 17.65 4.35
C ALA A 55 -52.59 18.93 3.93
N GLU A 56 -52.70 19.99 4.73
CA GLU A 56 -52.02 21.26 4.50
C GLU A 56 -50.51 21.13 4.78
N SER A 57 -50.15 20.37 5.83
CA SER A 57 -48.77 20.04 6.19
C SER A 57 -48.07 19.27 5.06
N ILE A 58 -48.70 18.21 4.54
CA ILE A 58 -48.16 17.40 3.43
C ILE A 58 -47.93 18.24 2.17
N ALA A 59 -48.86 19.15 1.84
CA ALA A 59 -48.73 20.03 0.69
C ALA A 59 -47.60 21.06 0.87
N ALA A 60 -47.54 21.71 2.04
CA ALA A 60 -46.51 22.71 2.35
C ALA A 60 -45.09 22.11 2.41
N ILE A 61 -44.95 20.89 2.95
CA ILE A 61 -43.68 20.15 2.94
C ILE A 61 -43.20 19.92 1.50
N GLN A 62 -44.11 19.50 0.60
CA GLN A 62 -43.75 19.26 -0.80
C GLN A 62 -43.40 20.56 -1.52
N GLU A 63 -44.15 21.64 -1.29
CA GLU A 63 -43.86 22.96 -1.87
C GLU A 63 -42.43 23.42 -1.53
N LEU A 64 -42.00 23.19 -0.30
CA LEU A 64 -40.65 23.50 0.17
C LEU A 64 -39.58 22.58 -0.48
N PHE A 65 -39.68 21.27 -0.29
CA PHE A 65 -38.59 20.35 -0.66
C PHE A 65 -38.56 20.00 -2.15
N ASP A 66 -39.67 20.16 -2.87
CA ASP A 66 -39.67 19.95 -4.33
C ASP A 66 -38.75 20.96 -5.01
N GLN A 67 -38.63 22.21 -4.53
CA GLN A 67 -37.70 23.21 -5.08
C GLN A 67 -36.23 22.78 -5.05
N ARG A 68 -35.87 21.95 -4.07
CA ARG A 68 -34.52 21.38 -3.90
C ARG A 68 -34.35 20.00 -4.55
N THR A 69 -35.38 19.51 -5.23
CA THR A 69 -35.39 18.19 -5.87
C THR A 69 -34.82 18.23 -7.29
N LEU A 70 -33.76 17.47 -7.54
CA LEU A 70 -33.18 17.29 -8.87
C LEU A 70 -33.99 16.29 -9.70
N ALA A 71 -34.49 15.23 -9.07
CA ALA A 71 -35.22 14.14 -9.72
C ALA A 71 -36.44 13.69 -8.89
N GLY A 72 -37.58 13.51 -9.55
CA GLY A 72 -38.74 12.81 -8.99
C GLY A 72 -38.77 11.37 -9.46
N VAL A 73 -38.74 10.42 -8.52
CA VAL A 73 -38.78 8.98 -8.77
C VAL A 73 -40.16 8.47 -8.39
N HIS A 74 -40.90 7.95 -9.36
CA HIS A 74 -42.19 7.29 -9.17
C HIS A 74 -42.01 5.78 -9.26
N ILE A 75 -42.35 5.09 -8.18
CA ILE A 75 -42.42 3.65 -8.06
C ILE A 75 -43.89 3.26 -8.09
N ASN A 76 -44.31 2.64 -9.19
CA ASN A 76 -45.70 2.21 -9.35
C ASN A 76 -46.00 0.95 -8.50
N PRO A 77 -47.27 0.49 -8.40
CA PRO A 77 -47.63 -0.69 -7.60
C PRO A 77 -46.92 -2.00 -8.01
N GLU A 78 -46.47 -2.12 -9.26
CA GLU A 78 -45.65 -3.24 -9.75
C GLU A 78 -44.14 -3.07 -9.49
N SER A 79 -43.73 -2.10 -8.66
CA SER A 79 -42.34 -1.76 -8.34
C SER A 79 -41.51 -1.33 -9.55
N ARG A 80 -42.13 -0.78 -10.59
CA ARG A 80 -41.44 -0.20 -11.75
C ARG A 80 -41.12 1.27 -11.50
N VAL A 81 -39.91 1.65 -11.87
CA VAL A 81 -39.38 3.00 -11.65
C VAL A 81 -39.54 3.87 -12.90
N LYS A 82 -40.10 5.06 -12.71
CA LYS A 82 -40.13 6.15 -13.68
C LYS A 82 -39.52 7.40 -13.07
N VAL A 83 -38.71 8.13 -13.84
CA VAL A 83 -38.01 9.32 -13.34
C VAL A 83 -38.43 10.55 -14.13
N ALA A 84 -38.55 11.69 -13.44
CA ALA A 84 -38.83 13.00 -14.01
C ALA A 84 -37.85 14.04 -13.48
N ARG A 85 -37.59 15.09 -14.28
CA ARG A 85 -36.76 16.22 -13.88
C ARG A 85 -37.49 17.05 -12.82
N GLY A 86 -36.87 17.24 -11.66
CA GLY A 86 -37.35 18.19 -10.65
C GLY A 86 -36.94 19.64 -10.95
N PRO A 87 -37.36 20.62 -10.14
CA PRO A 87 -37.09 22.03 -10.39
C PRO A 87 -35.70 22.53 -9.93
N ALA A 88 -34.95 21.78 -9.11
CA ALA A 88 -33.66 22.25 -8.60
C ALA A 88 -32.68 22.57 -9.72
N ALA A 89 -31.90 23.65 -9.59
CA ALA A 89 -30.86 24.01 -10.54
C ALA A 89 -29.81 22.90 -10.64
N ALA A 90 -29.41 22.53 -11.86
CA ALA A 90 -28.42 21.46 -12.08
C ALA A 90 -26.99 22.04 -12.06
N GLU A 91 -26.57 22.57 -10.92
CA GLU A 91 -25.25 23.18 -10.76
C GLU A 91 -24.29 22.27 -9.99
N LEU A 92 -23.14 21.96 -10.58
CA LEU A 92 -22.08 21.20 -9.93
C LEU A 92 -20.84 22.08 -9.72
N SER A 93 -19.87 21.59 -8.94
CA SER A 93 -18.56 22.21 -8.82
C SER A 93 -17.51 21.26 -9.37
N GLU A 94 -16.60 21.74 -10.19
CA GLU A 94 -15.43 20.98 -10.62
C GLU A 94 -14.63 20.53 -9.40
N GLN A 95 -14.20 19.27 -9.42
CA GLN A 95 -13.60 18.57 -8.29
C GLN A 95 -14.40 18.67 -6.98
N GLY A 96 -15.68 19.05 -7.01
CA GLY A 96 -16.51 19.29 -5.84
C GLY A 96 -17.75 18.44 -5.80
N TRP A 97 -18.26 18.24 -4.60
CA TRP A 97 -19.48 17.50 -4.33
C TRP A 97 -20.63 18.47 -4.07
N ARG A 98 -21.77 18.27 -4.74
CA ARG A 98 -23.02 18.98 -4.50
C ARG A 98 -24.11 18.03 -4.05
N VAL A 99 -25.03 18.54 -3.25
CA VAL A 99 -26.13 17.78 -2.65
C VAL A 99 -27.44 18.16 -3.33
N PHE A 100 -28.25 17.14 -3.64
CA PHE A 100 -29.59 17.35 -4.18
C PHE A 100 -30.60 16.44 -3.50
N LEU A 101 -31.87 16.81 -3.55
CA LEU A 101 -32.95 15.93 -3.14
C LEU A 101 -33.47 15.10 -4.32
N VAL A 102 -33.99 13.93 -3.97
CA VAL A 102 -34.77 13.06 -4.84
C VAL A 102 -36.11 12.82 -4.15
N LYS A 103 -37.20 13.25 -4.79
CA LYS A 103 -38.56 12.99 -4.31
C LYS A 103 -38.97 11.58 -4.70
N ILE A 104 -39.41 10.77 -3.75
CA ILE A 104 -39.86 9.40 -3.99
C ILE A 104 -41.38 9.34 -3.84
N HIS A 105 -42.08 9.02 -4.91
CA HIS A 105 -43.49 8.64 -4.90
C HIS A 105 -43.58 7.12 -4.96
N ASN A 106 -43.89 6.47 -3.83
CA ASN A 106 -43.75 5.03 -3.62
C ASN A 106 -45.11 4.33 -3.43
N GLU A 107 -45.87 4.15 -4.51
CA GLU A 107 -47.19 3.50 -4.46
C GLU A 107 -47.11 2.01 -4.11
N ALA A 108 -45.96 1.38 -4.31
CA ALA A 108 -45.71 -0.02 -3.98
C ALA A 108 -45.35 -0.27 -2.50
N GLY A 109 -45.07 0.77 -1.71
CA GLY A 109 -44.62 0.61 -0.32
C GLY A 109 -43.27 -0.10 -0.20
N VAL A 110 -42.37 0.12 -1.18
CA VAL A 110 -41.05 -0.52 -1.24
C VAL A 110 -40.18 -0.04 -0.08
N THR A 111 -39.48 -0.98 0.56
CA THR A 111 -38.48 -0.73 1.61
C THR A 111 -37.06 -1.12 1.20
N SER A 112 -36.83 -1.34 -0.09
CA SER A 112 -35.48 -1.53 -0.64
C SER A 112 -34.72 -0.20 -0.66
N PRO A 113 -33.37 -0.21 -0.67
CA PRO A 113 -32.60 1.00 -0.91
C PRO A 113 -32.84 1.55 -2.32
N LEU A 114 -32.98 2.87 -2.43
CA LEU A 114 -32.87 3.56 -3.72
C LEU A 114 -31.42 3.46 -4.20
N ARG A 115 -31.25 3.17 -5.48
CA ARG A 115 -29.95 3.17 -6.15
C ARG A 115 -29.93 4.25 -7.22
N ILE A 116 -28.77 4.87 -7.39
CA ILE A 116 -28.47 5.78 -8.49
C ILE A 116 -27.30 5.20 -9.27
N THR A 117 -27.42 5.18 -10.59
CA THR A 117 -26.35 4.79 -11.51
C THR A 117 -26.25 5.82 -12.63
N SER A 118 -25.10 5.89 -13.29
CA SER A 118 -24.93 6.73 -14.45
C SER A 118 -23.85 6.14 -15.36
N PRO A 119 -24.03 6.10 -16.69
CA PRO A 119 -22.93 5.81 -17.61
C PRO A 119 -21.79 6.82 -17.47
N ASN A 120 -22.09 8.07 -17.10
CA ASN A 120 -21.10 9.12 -16.85
C ASN A 120 -20.39 8.94 -15.50
N ALA A 121 -20.93 8.11 -14.61
CA ALA A 121 -20.29 7.69 -13.36
C ALA A 121 -19.65 6.31 -13.43
N ALA A 122 -19.58 5.69 -14.60
CA ALA A 122 -18.88 4.43 -14.77
C ALA A 122 -17.40 4.55 -14.33
N PRO A 123 -16.77 3.46 -13.85
CA PRO A 123 -15.37 3.47 -13.40
C PRO A 123 -14.42 4.03 -14.46
N LEU A 124 -13.37 4.75 -14.09
CA LEU A 124 -12.36 5.22 -15.05
C LEU A 124 -11.32 4.16 -15.42
N TYR A 125 -11.29 3.08 -14.64
CA TYR A 125 -10.30 2.03 -14.75
C TYR A 125 -10.93 0.68 -14.46
N LYS A 126 -10.24 -0.38 -14.89
CA LYS A 126 -10.42 -1.74 -14.41
C LYS A 126 -9.21 -2.08 -13.55
N GLN A 127 -9.46 -2.55 -12.32
CA GLN A 127 -8.41 -3.09 -11.45
C GLN A 127 -7.84 -4.38 -12.05
N SER A 128 -6.57 -4.67 -11.80
CA SER A 128 -5.91 -5.86 -12.31
C SER A 128 -6.61 -7.17 -11.95
N THR A 129 -6.71 -8.04 -12.96
CA THR A 129 -7.17 -9.42 -12.88
C THR A 129 -6.02 -10.43 -12.79
N GLY A 130 -4.77 -9.93 -12.84
CA GLY A 130 -3.57 -10.76 -12.85
C GLY A 130 -3.15 -11.28 -14.23
N SER A 131 -3.84 -10.89 -15.31
CA SER A 131 -3.50 -11.33 -16.67
C SER A 131 -2.17 -10.75 -17.15
N PRO A 132 -1.28 -11.55 -17.79
CA PRO A 132 -0.06 -11.04 -18.41
C PRO A 132 -0.30 -10.21 -19.68
N ASP A 133 -1.42 -10.45 -20.35
CA ASP A 133 -1.86 -9.74 -21.57
C ASP A 133 -3.36 -9.44 -21.44
N PRO A 134 -3.73 -8.36 -20.74
CA PRO A 134 -5.14 -8.09 -20.42
C PRO A 134 -5.93 -7.51 -21.59
N GLU A 135 -7.22 -7.83 -21.67
CA GLU A 135 -8.12 -7.23 -22.66
C GLU A 135 -8.50 -5.78 -22.32
N GLU A 136 -8.44 -4.89 -23.31
CA GLU A 136 -8.88 -3.50 -23.19
C GLU A 136 -10.41 -3.42 -23.01
N THR A 137 -10.85 -3.26 -21.76
CA THR A 137 -12.28 -3.18 -21.39
C THR A 137 -12.78 -1.76 -21.15
N VAL A 138 -11.86 -0.82 -20.89
CA VAL A 138 -12.13 0.62 -20.78
C VAL A 138 -11.31 1.29 -21.85
N ARG A 139 -11.97 1.86 -22.87
CA ARG A 139 -11.26 2.53 -23.95
C ARG A 139 -10.95 3.98 -23.58
N LEU A 140 -9.79 4.47 -24.02
CA LEU A 140 -9.36 5.86 -23.77
C LEU A 140 -10.37 6.90 -24.30
N ASP A 141 -11.08 6.62 -25.40
CA ASP A 141 -12.11 7.51 -25.95
C ASP A 141 -13.35 7.64 -25.04
N GLN A 142 -13.56 6.69 -24.12
CA GLN A 142 -14.68 6.72 -23.17
C GLN A 142 -14.36 7.51 -21.89
N VAL A 143 -13.08 7.68 -21.54
CA VAL A 143 -12.65 8.35 -20.30
C VAL A 143 -13.17 9.79 -20.17
N PRO A 144 -13.20 10.63 -21.25
CA PRO A 144 -13.81 11.95 -21.18
C PRO A 144 -15.30 11.92 -20.84
N HIS A 145 -16.04 10.88 -21.24
CA HIS A 145 -17.47 10.75 -21.01
C HIS A 145 -17.83 10.30 -19.58
N ARG A 146 -16.87 9.73 -18.83
CA ARG A 146 -17.03 9.23 -17.46
C ARG A 146 -16.63 10.27 -16.40
N TRP A 147 -17.21 11.47 -16.51
CA TRP A 147 -16.76 12.69 -15.82
C TRP A 147 -17.38 12.93 -14.43
N MET A 148 -18.42 12.20 -14.02
CA MET A 148 -19.14 12.49 -12.76
C MET A 148 -19.07 11.34 -11.77
N ASP A 149 -19.36 11.57 -10.49
CA ASP A 149 -19.70 10.50 -9.54
C ASP A 149 -21.09 10.72 -8.95
N ALA A 150 -21.75 9.65 -8.51
CA ALA A 150 -23.10 9.71 -7.98
C ALA A 150 -23.30 8.72 -6.84
N SER A 151 -23.87 9.18 -5.73
CA SER A 151 -24.22 8.33 -4.59
C SER A 151 -25.49 8.79 -3.90
N VAL A 152 -26.19 7.86 -3.24
CA VAL A 152 -27.30 8.18 -2.33
C VAL A 152 -26.71 8.27 -0.92
N PHE A 153 -26.92 9.39 -0.23
CA PHE A 153 -26.48 9.54 1.14
C PHE A 153 -27.36 8.70 2.08
N THR A 154 -26.73 7.73 2.75
CA THR A 154 -27.40 6.77 3.65
C THR A 154 -26.86 6.82 5.08
N GLY A 155 -26.09 7.87 5.41
CA GLY A 155 -25.58 8.14 6.75
C GLY A 155 -26.66 8.67 7.69
N ARG A 156 -26.41 8.58 9.01
CA ARG A 156 -27.31 9.17 10.00
C ARG A 156 -27.41 10.70 9.78
N PRO A 157 -28.58 11.32 9.97
CA PRO A 157 -29.83 10.75 10.51
C PRO A 157 -30.72 10.04 9.48
N MET A 158 -30.33 9.96 8.20
CA MET A 158 -31.11 9.27 7.17
C MET A 158 -31.08 7.74 7.34
N ALA A 159 -32.10 7.07 6.80
CA ALA A 159 -32.17 5.61 6.76
C ALA A 159 -31.51 5.06 5.48
N LYS A 160 -30.95 3.86 5.55
CA LYS A 160 -30.32 3.19 4.39
C LYS A 160 -31.34 2.69 3.36
N THR A 161 -32.56 2.44 3.80
CA THR A 161 -33.67 1.91 3.00
C THR A 161 -34.78 2.93 2.91
N LEU A 162 -35.60 2.81 1.87
CA LEU A 162 -36.89 3.47 1.81
C LEU A 162 -37.77 3.04 3.00
N SER A 163 -38.60 3.95 3.48
CA SER A 163 -39.48 3.73 4.64
C SER A 163 -40.76 2.95 4.29
N GLY A 164 -41.10 2.89 3.00
CA GLY A 164 -42.37 2.36 2.51
C GLY A 164 -43.52 3.36 2.57
N LEU A 165 -43.26 4.60 3.01
CA LEU A 165 -44.21 5.71 2.88
C LEU A 165 -44.44 6.03 1.40
N GLU A 166 -45.67 6.40 1.02
CA GLU A 166 -45.98 6.80 -0.36
C GLU A 166 -45.22 8.06 -0.79
N LEU A 167 -44.81 8.90 0.17
CA LEU A 167 -43.93 10.03 -0.06
C LEU A 167 -42.77 10.02 0.93
N GLU A 168 -41.56 10.10 0.41
CA GLU A 168 -40.36 10.43 1.18
C GLU A 168 -39.32 11.10 0.29
N TYR A 169 -38.31 11.73 0.90
CA TYR A 169 -37.19 12.34 0.19
C TYR A 169 -35.89 11.61 0.50
N GLN A 170 -35.04 11.48 -0.51
CA GLN A 170 -33.69 10.95 -0.36
C GLN A 170 -32.68 12.00 -0.78
N ILE A 171 -31.47 11.91 -0.23
CA ILE A 171 -30.37 12.81 -0.56
C ILE A 171 -29.45 12.10 -1.54
N ILE A 172 -29.09 12.76 -2.64
CA ILE A 172 -28.02 12.34 -3.52
C ILE A 172 -26.86 13.32 -3.47
N GLN A 173 -25.65 12.78 -3.59
CA GLN A 173 -24.42 13.56 -3.73
C GLN A 173 -23.86 13.30 -5.12
N LEU A 174 -23.63 14.39 -5.85
CA LEU A 174 -23.06 14.36 -7.20
C LEU A 174 -21.72 15.08 -7.20
N TYR A 175 -20.73 14.45 -7.81
CA TYR A 175 -19.39 15.01 -8.01
C TYR A 175 -19.18 15.31 -9.49
N SER A 176 -18.49 16.40 -9.82
CA SER A 176 -17.97 16.62 -11.16
C SER A 176 -16.44 16.60 -11.19
N ARG A 177 -15.85 15.81 -12.08
CA ARG A 177 -14.41 15.89 -12.39
C ARG A 177 -14.10 17.14 -13.22
N ASP A 178 -15.06 17.56 -14.04
CA ASP A 178 -14.87 18.54 -15.09
C ASP A 178 -15.66 19.85 -14.82
N GLN A 179 -15.18 20.97 -15.33
CA GLN A 179 -15.95 22.22 -15.44
C GLN A 179 -16.76 22.35 -16.75
N GLY A 180 -17.66 23.33 -16.77
CA GLY A 180 -18.48 23.72 -17.91
C GLY A 180 -19.78 22.93 -18.03
N LYS A 181 -20.46 23.08 -19.17
CA LYS A 181 -21.71 22.34 -19.45
C LYS A 181 -21.41 20.87 -19.70
N ARG A 182 -22.07 19.98 -18.97
CA ARG A 182 -21.93 18.53 -19.09
C ARG A 182 -23.29 17.85 -18.97
N GLU A 183 -23.64 17.01 -19.93
CA GLU A 183 -24.85 16.19 -19.82
C GLU A 183 -24.51 14.88 -19.09
N GLY A 184 -25.28 14.58 -18.04
CA GLY A 184 -25.20 13.35 -17.27
C GLY A 184 -26.53 12.61 -17.32
N ILE A 185 -26.49 11.30 -17.51
CA ILE A 185 -27.69 10.46 -17.45
C ILE A 185 -27.77 9.83 -16.07
N LEU A 186 -28.79 10.18 -15.28
CA LEU A 186 -29.03 9.58 -13.97
C LEU A 186 -30.09 8.49 -14.10
N ALA A 187 -29.77 7.27 -13.71
CA ALA A 187 -30.71 6.15 -13.70
C ALA A 187 -31.00 5.73 -12.26
N PHE A 188 -32.27 5.51 -11.94
CA PHE A 188 -32.70 5.10 -10.60
C PHE A 188 -33.32 3.70 -10.62
N ASP A 189 -33.06 2.91 -9.58
CA ASP A 189 -33.68 1.60 -9.37
C ASP A 189 -33.81 1.25 -7.88
N ILE A 190 -34.53 0.17 -7.58
CA ILE A 190 -34.79 -0.33 -6.22
C ILE A 190 -34.44 -1.83 -6.08
N GLY A 191 -33.54 -2.35 -6.94
CA GLY A 191 -33.12 -3.75 -6.97
C GLY A 191 -33.31 -4.47 -8.33
N GLN A 192 -32.94 -5.76 -8.39
CA GLN A 192 -33.04 -6.54 -9.63
C GLN A 192 -34.51 -6.72 -10.07
N GLY A 193 -34.76 -6.54 -11.37
CA GLY A 193 -36.08 -6.75 -12.00
C GLY A 193 -37.00 -5.52 -12.02
N THR A 194 -36.59 -4.38 -11.45
CA THR A 194 -37.40 -3.13 -11.41
C THR A 194 -37.12 -2.18 -12.57
N GLN A 195 -36.30 -2.61 -13.52
CA GLN A 195 -35.99 -1.89 -14.76
C GLN A 195 -37.21 -1.96 -15.68
N ASP A 196 -37.86 -0.82 -15.94
CA ASP A 196 -38.95 -0.78 -16.93
C ASP A 196 -38.36 -0.95 -18.34
N LEU A 197 -39.05 -1.69 -19.20
CA LEU A 197 -38.66 -1.86 -20.59
C LEU A 197 -38.83 -0.51 -21.31
N GLY A 198 -37.72 0.20 -21.57
CA GLY A 198 -37.70 1.41 -22.40
C GLY A 198 -37.10 2.69 -21.77
N PHE A 199 -36.02 2.60 -20.98
CA PHE A 199 -35.24 3.75 -20.47
C PHE A 199 -36.02 4.75 -19.60
N ARG A 200 -37.20 4.39 -19.08
CA ARG A 200 -38.07 5.30 -18.30
C ARG A 200 -37.52 5.64 -16.91
N ASN A 201 -36.54 4.88 -16.45
CA ASN A 201 -35.85 5.11 -15.21
C ASN A 201 -34.61 6.01 -15.37
N GLU A 202 -34.33 6.48 -16.59
CA GLU A 202 -33.21 7.37 -16.89
C GLU A 202 -33.65 8.83 -16.99
N LEU A 203 -32.79 9.73 -16.53
CA LEU A 203 -32.97 11.16 -16.52
C LEU A 203 -31.73 11.85 -17.08
N PRO A 204 -31.72 12.28 -18.35
CA PRO A 204 -30.68 13.15 -18.86
C PRO A 204 -30.80 14.54 -18.22
N VAL A 205 -29.71 15.02 -17.63
CA VAL A 205 -29.60 16.33 -16.99
C VAL A 205 -28.40 17.06 -17.57
N LEU A 206 -28.62 18.25 -18.13
CA LEU A 206 -27.54 19.16 -18.49
C LEU A 206 -27.11 19.94 -17.24
N PHE A 207 -25.95 19.60 -16.71
CA PHE A 207 -25.33 20.28 -15.58
C PHE A 207 -24.47 21.47 -16.01
N GLU A 208 -24.48 22.51 -15.20
CA GLU A 208 -23.52 23.61 -15.25
C GLU A 208 -22.48 23.40 -14.15
N CYS A 209 -21.29 22.92 -14.52
CA CYS A 209 -20.21 22.64 -13.57
C CYS A 209 -19.35 23.90 -13.41
N GLN A 210 -19.44 24.57 -12.27
CA GLN A 210 -18.66 25.75 -11.97
C GLN A 210 -17.16 25.39 -11.81
N PRO A 211 -16.24 26.25 -12.25
CA PRO A 211 -14.80 26.03 -12.10
C PRO A 211 -14.39 25.92 -10.62
N ALA A 212 -13.36 25.12 -10.36
CA ALA A 212 -12.68 25.07 -9.07
C ALA A 212 -11.55 26.10 -9.00
N VAL A 213 -11.08 26.38 -7.77
CA VAL A 213 -9.87 27.17 -7.57
C VAL A 213 -8.65 26.32 -7.87
N LYS A 214 -7.73 26.87 -8.66
CA LYS A 214 -6.41 26.30 -8.84
C LYS A 214 -5.55 26.60 -7.61
N VAL A 215 -5.35 25.62 -6.74
CA VAL A 215 -4.50 25.77 -5.56
C VAL A 215 -3.10 25.27 -5.89
N ARG A 216 -2.19 26.22 -6.14
CA ARG A 216 -0.76 25.96 -6.35
C ARG A 216 -0.08 25.64 -5.03
N LEU A 217 0.72 24.57 -5.01
CA LEU A 217 1.44 24.10 -3.84
C LEU A 217 2.92 24.45 -3.96
N GLU A 218 3.42 25.33 -3.10
CA GLU A 218 4.85 25.49 -2.91
C GLU A 218 5.32 24.42 -1.92
N VAL A 219 6.10 23.46 -2.40
CA VAL A 219 6.63 22.37 -1.57
C VAL A 219 8.09 22.65 -1.31
N ILE A 220 8.43 22.86 -0.04
CA ILE A 220 9.76 23.26 0.41
C ILE A 220 10.29 22.18 1.33
N ASP A 221 11.46 21.66 1.02
CA ASP A 221 12.12 20.63 1.81
C ASP A 221 12.69 21.18 3.14
N ASP A 222 13.22 20.32 4.01
CA ASP A 222 13.81 20.74 5.28
C ASP A 222 15.01 21.67 5.10
N ASP A 223 15.81 21.44 4.04
CA ASP A 223 16.97 22.25 3.63
C ASP A 223 16.61 23.52 2.84
N GLY A 224 15.32 23.73 2.54
CA GLY A 224 14.81 24.89 1.80
C GLY A 224 14.78 24.72 0.28
N THR A 225 15.16 23.57 -0.26
CA THR A 225 15.05 23.28 -1.68
C THR A 225 13.62 22.93 -2.10
N ASN A 226 13.34 23.00 -3.40
CA ASN A 226 12.06 22.62 -3.96
C ASN A 226 12.00 21.10 -4.15
N THR A 227 10.92 20.45 -3.69
CA THR A 227 10.81 19.00 -3.73
C THR A 227 9.40 18.50 -4.05
N THR A 228 9.21 17.18 -4.04
CA THR A 228 7.91 16.52 -4.12
C THR A 228 7.42 16.14 -2.74
N GLY A 229 6.18 16.51 -2.42
CA GLY A 229 5.54 16.20 -1.14
C GLY A 229 4.36 15.25 -1.32
N GLN A 230 4.07 14.49 -0.27
CA GLN A 230 2.86 13.71 -0.11
C GLN A 230 1.76 14.59 0.51
N PHE A 231 0.54 14.55 -0.03
CA PHE A 231 -0.60 15.31 0.48
C PHE A 231 -1.85 14.45 0.60
N VAL A 232 -2.51 14.48 1.74
CA VAL A 232 -3.89 14.03 1.92
C VAL A 232 -4.73 15.27 2.19
N ILE A 233 -5.67 15.57 1.28
CA ILE A 233 -6.53 16.75 1.36
C ILE A 233 -7.95 16.28 1.65
N ARG A 234 -8.50 16.69 2.78
CA ARG A 234 -9.87 16.41 3.20
C ARG A 234 -10.62 17.69 3.42
N ASP A 235 -11.89 17.73 3.02
CA ASP A 235 -12.78 18.79 3.49
C ASP A 235 -13.39 18.45 4.85
N GLU A 236 -14.24 19.34 5.36
CA GLU A 236 -14.93 19.20 6.65
C GLU A 236 -15.87 17.97 6.73
N LEU A 237 -16.25 17.38 5.59
CA LEU A 237 -17.04 16.14 5.53
C LEU A 237 -16.16 14.89 5.40
N GLY A 238 -14.84 15.03 5.45
CA GLY A 238 -13.87 13.95 5.28
C GLY A 238 -13.74 13.44 3.84
N ARG A 239 -14.30 14.14 2.86
CA ARG A 239 -14.19 13.76 1.44
C ARG A 239 -12.77 14.05 0.96
N ILE A 240 -12.21 13.15 0.15
CA ILE A 240 -10.81 13.21 -0.30
C ILE A 240 -10.71 13.91 -1.64
N TYR A 241 -9.72 14.80 -1.79
CA TYR A 241 -9.47 15.58 -2.99
C TYR A 241 -8.08 15.30 -3.58
N PRO A 242 -7.96 15.09 -4.91
CA PRO A 242 -9.02 14.77 -5.87
C PRO A 242 -9.82 13.52 -5.47
N ALA A 243 -11.07 13.41 -5.92
CA ALA A 243 -11.92 12.25 -5.60
C ALA A 243 -11.30 10.94 -6.09
N ARG A 244 -11.07 10.00 -5.17
CA ARG A 244 -10.38 8.71 -5.44
C ARG A 244 -10.95 7.95 -6.64
N SER A 245 -12.27 7.84 -6.72
CA SER A 245 -13.00 7.17 -7.81
C SER A 245 -12.75 7.79 -9.20
N ARG A 246 -12.22 9.01 -9.25
CA ARG A 246 -11.97 9.78 -10.46
C ARG A 246 -10.49 10.02 -10.72
N ARG A 247 -9.61 9.37 -9.95
CA ARG A 247 -8.16 9.42 -10.17
C ARG A 247 -7.74 8.42 -11.24
N LEU A 248 -6.77 8.82 -12.04
CA LEU A 248 -5.94 7.99 -12.91
C LEU A 248 -4.49 8.37 -12.65
N SER A 249 -3.56 7.53 -13.12
CA SER A 249 -2.13 7.82 -13.07
C SER A 249 -1.86 9.29 -13.48
N PRO A 250 -1.11 10.06 -12.68
CA PRO A 250 -0.22 9.60 -11.61
C PRO A 250 -0.84 9.54 -10.20
N ASP A 251 -2.11 9.91 -10.04
CA ASP A 251 -2.81 9.83 -8.76
C ASP A 251 -3.49 8.47 -8.63
N PHE A 252 -3.06 7.66 -7.67
CA PHE A 252 -3.60 6.30 -7.54
C PHE A 252 -4.97 6.32 -6.88
N PHE A 253 -5.92 5.56 -7.44
CA PHE A 253 -7.30 5.54 -6.96
C PHE A 253 -7.44 4.88 -5.59
N PHE A 254 -6.52 3.97 -5.24
CA PHE A 254 -6.49 3.24 -3.99
C PHE A 254 -5.70 3.96 -2.89
N HIS A 255 -5.05 5.08 -3.21
CA HIS A 255 -4.40 5.94 -2.23
C HIS A 255 -5.34 7.03 -1.75
N ASP A 256 -5.18 7.43 -0.50
CA ASP A 256 -5.77 8.68 -0.01
C ASP A 256 -4.91 9.87 -0.44
N GLN A 257 -3.60 9.71 -0.35
CA GLN A 257 -2.64 10.72 -0.71
C GLN A 257 -2.50 10.89 -2.22
N ILE A 258 -1.99 12.06 -2.59
CA ILE A 258 -1.43 12.39 -3.88
C ILE A 258 -0.03 12.96 -3.71
N TYR A 259 0.74 12.99 -4.79
CA TYR A 259 2.09 13.55 -4.78
C TYR A 259 2.17 14.75 -5.70
N ARG A 260 2.71 15.85 -5.18
CA ARG A 260 2.87 17.09 -5.94
C ARG A 260 4.28 17.63 -5.77
N HIS A 261 4.89 17.96 -6.91
CA HIS A 261 6.13 18.70 -6.96
C HIS A 261 5.86 20.18 -6.71
N HIS A 262 6.87 20.90 -6.22
CA HIS A 262 6.82 22.34 -6.08
C HIS A 262 6.25 23.04 -7.32
N GLY A 263 5.27 23.92 -7.10
CA GLY A 263 4.63 24.71 -8.15
C GLY A 263 3.53 23.99 -8.92
N GLU A 264 3.33 22.68 -8.70
CA GLU A 264 2.14 21.98 -9.17
C GLU A 264 0.89 22.40 -8.38
N HIS A 265 -0.27 21.90 -8.79
CA HIS A 265 -1.53 22.34 -8.23
C HIS A 265 -2.52 21.20 -8.05
N VAL A 266 -3.55 21.49 -7.26
CA VAL A 266 -4.80 20.76 -7.18
C VAL A 266 -5.95 21.70 -7.48
N LEU A 267 -7.07 21.15 -7.93
CA LEU A 267 -8.30 21.90 -8.13
C LEU A 267 -9.19 21.63 -6.92
N LEU A 268 -9.50 22.69 -6.17
CA LEU A 268 -10.33 22.62 -4.98
C LEU A 268 -11.47 23.62 -5.11
N PRO A 269 -12.73 23.20 -4.88
CA PRO A 269 -13.81 24.15 -4.65
C PRO A 269 -13.48 25.13 -3.50
N PRO A 270 -14.10 26.30 -3.47
CA PRO A 270 -14.08 27.17 -2.30
C PRO A 270 -14.57 26.39 -1.05
N GLY A 271 -13.81 26.48 0.05
CA GLY A 271 -14.09 25.70 1.25
C GLY A 271 -12.91 25.60 2.20
N THR A 272 -13.11 24.93 3.34
CA THR A 272 -12.06 24.65 4.33
C THR A 272 -11.59 23.21 4.20
N TYR A 273 -10.28 23.02 4.21
CA TYR A 273 -9.63 21.73 4.01
C TYR A 273 -8.61 21.45 5.09
N ASP A 274 -8.65 20.25 5.68
CA ASP A 274 -7.55 19.70 6.45
C ASP A 274 -6.55 19.04 5.50
N VAL A 275 -5.33 19.55 5.49
CA VAL A 275 -4.23 19.07 4.65
C VAL A 275 -3.19 18.39 5.54
N THR A 276 -3.09 17.07 5.43
CA THR A 276 -1.97 16.30 5.98
C THR A 276 -0.86 16.21 4.94
N TYR A 277 0.38 16.50 5.32
CA TYR A 277 1.51 16.49 4.39
C TYR A 277 2.81 15.97 5.04
N THR A 278 3.60 15.26 4.25
CA THR A 278 4.89 14.64 4.64
C THR A 278 5.71 14.26 3.39
N ARG A 279 6.81 13.52 3.56
CA ARG A 279 7.64 12.98 2.47
C ARG A 279 8.33 11.66 2.88
N GLY A 280 7.56 10.62 3.19
CA GLY A 280 8.09 9.35 3.69
C GLY A 280 8.38 9.31 5.20
N PRO A 281 8.88 8.17 5.73
CA PRO A 281 9.01 7.91 7.16
C PRO A 281 10.13 8.72 7.82
N GLU A 282 11.11 9.23 7.08
CA GLU A 282 12.16 10.14 7.61
C GLU A 282 11.66 11.57 7.88
N TYR A 283 10.40 11.84 7.57
CA TYR A 283 9.73 13.12 7.78
C TYR A 283 8.57 13.00 8.77
N ARG A 284 8.36 14.08 9.53
CA ARG A 284 7.20 14.21 10.40
C ARG A 284 5.95 14.42 9.57
N ILE A 285 4.88 13.73 9.92
CA ILE A 285 3.53 13.99 9.40
C ILE A 285 3.03 15.30 10.01
N LEU A 286 2.74 16.29 9.16
CA LEU A 286 2.23 17.59 9.56
C LEU A 286 0.79 17.77 9.10
N ASN A 287 0.00 18.55 9.84
CA ASN A 287 -1.38 18.87 9.51
C ASN A 287 -1.57 20.38 9.49
N ARG A 288 -2.31 20.88 8.50
CA ARG A 288 -2.66 22.29 8.40
C ARG A 288 -4.04 22.46 7.77
N GLN A 289 -4.85 23.32 8.38
CA GLN A 289 -6.09 23.76 7.78
C GLN A 289 -5.84 24.85 6.73
N VAL A 290 -6.46 24.73 5.56
CA VAL A 290 -6.37 25.64 4.43
C VAL A 290 -7.77 26.10 4.04
N THR A 291 -7.99 27.40 3.96
CA THR A 291 -9.24 27.98 3.45
C THR A 291 -9.05 28.42 2.01
N VAL A 292 -9.79 27.80 1.09
CA VAL A 292 -9.82 28.14 -0.33
C VAL A 292 -10.94 29.14 -0.56
N GLY A 293 -10.59 30.34 -1.05
CA GLY A 293 -11.55 31.41 -1.35
C GLY A 293 -12.26 31.27 -2.70
N ASN A 294 -13.03 32.28 -3.10
CA ASN A 294 -13.65 32.37 -4.43
C ASN A 294 -12.72 33.07 -5.46
N ASN A 295 -11.51 32.56 -5.64
CA ASN A 295 -10.51 33.12 -6.57
C ASN A 295 -10.24 32.14 -7.74
N GLU A 296 -9.67 32.60 -8.85
CA GLU A 296 -9.25 31.69 -9.94
C GLU A 296 -8.04 30.81 -9.54
N GLU A 297 -7.06 31.41 -8.86
CA GLU A 297 -5.85 30.75 -8.38
C GLU A 297 -5.53 31.21 -6.95
N GLN A 298 -4.98 30.29 -6.15
CA GLN A 298 -4.50 30.52 -4.79
C GLN A 298 -3.18 29.76 -4.62
N THR A 299 -2.23 30.30 -3.84
CA THR A 299 -0.96 29.63 -3.57
C THR A 299 -0.86 29.30 -2.09
N GLU A 300 -0.44 28.08 -1.80
CA GLU A 300 -0.29 27.54 -0.46
C GLU A 300 1.11 26.94 -0.28
N SER A 301 1.82 27.37 0.77
CA SER A 301 3.21 26.98 1.00
C SER A 301 3.33 25.94 2.12
N PHE A 302 3.98 24.82 1.83
CA PHE A 302 4.14 23.68 2.72
C PHE A 302 5.62 23.38 2.91
N ARG A 303 6.14 23.67 4.10
CA ARG A 303 7.51 23.31 4.48
C ARG A 303 7.53 21.98 5.22
N LEU A 304 8.24 21.01 4.67
CA LEU A 304 8.43 19.69 5.23
C LEU A 304 9.38 19.74 6.45
N LYS A 305 9.23 18.78 7.36
CA LYS A 305 10.06 18.66 8.56
C LYS A 305 10.66 17.27 8.65
N ARG A 306 11.89 17.13 8.19
CA ARG A 306 12.70 15.92 8.37
C ARG A 306 13.10 15.76 9.84
N TRP A 307 13.12 14.53 10.35
CA TRP A 307 13.62 14.25 11.70
C TRP A 307 14.96 13.50 11.68
N ILE A 308 15.28 12.79 10.60
CA ILE A 308 16.58 12.17 10.37
C ILE A 308 16.94 12.20 8.88
N ARG A 309 18.22 12.36 8.55
CA ARG A 309 18.74 12.29 7.18
C ARG A 309 19.86 11.26 7.14
N LEU A 310 19.56 10.03 6.75
CA LEU A 310 20.56 8.96 6.81
C LEU A 310 21.65 9.08 5.73
N THR A 311 21.37 9.81 4.66
CA THR A 311 22.36 10.10 3.62
C THR A 311 23.53 10.95 4.15
N ASP A 312 23.34 11.76 5.20
CA ASP A 312 24.42 12.48 5.90
C ASP A 312 25.41 11.53 6.60
N HIS A 313 24.99 10.28 6.81
CA HIS A 313 25.81 9.21 7.37
C HIS A 313 26.25 8.19 6.32
N GLY A 314 26.01 8.45 5.03
CA GLY A 314 26.34 7.56 3.92
C GLY A 314 25.41 6.35 3.76
N TRP A 315 24.26 6.37 4.42
CA TRP A 315 23.24 5.32 4.35
C TRP A 315 22.09 5.74 3.43
N TYR A 316 21.77 4.91 2.45
CA TYR A 316 20.78 5.20 1.42
C TYR A 316 19.64 4.19 1.47
N SER A 317 18.41 4.70 1.53
CA SER A 317 17.21 3.89 1.59
C SER A 317 16.90 3.26 0.22
N GLY A 318 16.28 2.09 0.22
CA GLY A 318 15.69 1.56 -0.99
C GLY A 318 14.62 0.51 -0.72
N ASP A 319 13.74 0.41 -1.70
CA ASP A 319 12.71 -0.62 -1.78
C ASP A 319 13.02 -1.42 -3.03
N HIS A 320 13.55 -2.63 -2.82
CA HIS A 320 13.99 -3.46 -3.92
C HIS A 320 12.83 -4.19 -4.61
N HIS A 321 11.59 -4.01 -4.16
CA HIS A 321 10.43 -4.70 -4.73
C HIS A 321 9.18 -3.82 -4.71
N ILE A 322 8.96 -3.11 -5.82
CA ILE A 322 7.71 -2.40 -6.11
C ILE A 322 7.24 -2.78 -7.51
N HIS A 323 5.95 -2.69 -7.77
CA HIS A 323 5.36 -3.01 -9.07
C HIS A 323 4.79 -1.78 -9.75
N ALA A 324 4.71 -1.84 -11.07
CA ALA A 324 3.96 -0.88 -11.89
C ALA A 324 2.66 -1.47 -12.45
N ALA A 325 2.37 -2.76 -12.24
CA ALA A 325 1.13 -3.40 -12.66
C ALA A 325 0.69 -4.47 -11.64
N GLY A 326 -0.49 -5.04 -11.86
CA GLY A 326 -1.03 -6.06 -10.96
C GLY A 326 -1.68 -5.53 -9.68
N CYS A 327 -2.38 -6.40 -8.95
CA CYS A 327 -3.01 -6.10 -7.66
C CYS A 327 -3.95 -4.87 -7.69
N SER A 328 -3.56 -3.77 -7.04
CA SER A 328 -4.35 -2.54 -6.99
C SER A 328 -4.12 -1.64 -8.21
N HIS A 329 -3.16 -1.94 -9.09
CA HIS A 329 -2.92 -1.16 -10.29
C HIS A 329 -4.00 -1.32 -11.36
N TYR A 330 -3.94 -0.38 -12.31
CA TYR A 330 -4.77 -0.35 -13.50
C TYR A 330 -4.45 -1.52 -14.42
N GLU A 331 -5.47 -2.05 -15.09
CA GLU A 331 -5.29 -2.98 -16.20
C GLU A 331 -5.74 -2.33 -17.50
N ALA A 332 -6.95 -1.77 -17.52
CA ALA A 332 -7.42 -0.89 -18.57
C ALA A 332 -7.73 0.47 -17.96
N PRO A 333 -7.32 1.59 -18.60
CA PRO A 333 -6.86 1.70 -19.99
C PRO A 333 -5.32 1.68 -20.21
N THR A 334 -4.50 1.34 -19.20
CA THR A 334 -3.05 1.64 -19.22
C THR A 334 -2.09 0.47 -18.97
N GLU A 335 -2.57 -0.76 -18.76
CA GLU A 335 -1.74 -1.95 -18.50
C GLU A 335 -0.73 -1.75 -17.35
N GLY A 336 -1.21 -1.13 -16.27
CA GLY A 336 -0.40 -0.67 -15.13
C GLY A 336 -0.23 0.84 -15.12
N VAL A 337 0.89 1.29 -14.55
CA VAL A 337 1.32 2.68 -14.47
C VAL A 337 2.64 2.88 -15.22
N THR A 338 2.95 4.13 -15.55
CA THR A 338 4.18 4.46 -16.29
C THR A 338 5.36 4.71 -15.34
N PRO A 339 6.60 4.65 -15.84
CA PRO A 339 7.78 5.02 -15.07
C PRO A 339 7.70 6.42 -14.42
N GLU A 340 7.08 7.39 -15.09
CA GLU A 340 6.89 8.75 -14.54
C GLU A 340 6.00 8.76 -13.29
N ALA A 341 4.99 7.89 -13.25
CA ALA A 341 4.12 7.76 -12.09
C ALA A 341 4.86 7.09 -10.92
N MET A 342 5.60 6.01 -11.18
CA MET A 342 6.41 5.36 -10.14
C MET A 342 7.49 6.29 -9.60
N MET A 343 8.22 7.01 -10.47
CA MET A 343 9.24 7.95 -10.03
C MET A 343 8.66 9.07 -9.17
N ARG A 344 7.44 9.54 -9.46
CA ARG A 344 6.77 10.52 -8.61
C ARG A 344 6.53 10.01 -7.20
N HIS A 345 6.16 8.74 -7.03
CA HIS A 345 5.96 8.14 -5.71
C HIS A 345 7.29 7.93 -4.98
N ILE A 346 8.35 7.48 -5.69
CA ILE A 346 9.72 7.38 -5.16
C ILE A 346 10.19 8.73 -4.58
N LEU A 347 10.03 9.82 -5.35
CA LEU A 347 10.41 11.17 -4.92
C LEU A 347 9.56 11.68 -3.75
N GLY A 348 8.26 11.35 -3.76
CA GLY A 348 7.29 11.76 -2.76
C GLY A 348 7.41 11.03 -1.42
N GLU A 349 8.05 9.86 -1.40
CA GLU A 349 8.31 9.05 -0.19
C GLU A 349 9.80 9.07 0.25
N ASP A 350 10.60 9.97 -0.35
CA ASP A 350 12.04 10.15 -0.09
C ASP A 350 12.83 8.84 -0.15
N LEU A 351 12.55 8.02 -1.17
CA LEU A 351 13.14 6.70 -1.33
C LEU A 351 14.34 6.76 -2.29
N ASN A 352 15.58 6.58 -1.82
CA ASN A 352 16.76 6.80 -2.66
C ASN A 352 16.86 5.80 -3.83
N VAL A 353 16.41 4.56 -3.65
CA VAL A 353 16.40 3.54 -4.71
C VAL A 353 15.05 2.83 -4.75
N GLY A 354 14.36 2.86 -5.89
CA GLY A 354 13.15 2.05 -6.13
C GLY A 354 13.35 1.07 -7.28
N CYS A 355 13.24 -0.23 -7.00
CA CYS A 355 13.34 -1.27 -8.02
C CYS A 355 11.94 -1.72 -8.46
N VAL A 356 11.53 -1.28 -9.64
CA VAL A 356 10.24 -1.64 -10.25
C VAL A 356 10.35 -3.02 -10.89
N LEU A 357 9.80 -4.03 -10.24
CA LEU A 357 9.85 -5.41 -10.71
C LEU A 357 8.69 -5.68 -11.66
N SER A 358 9.03 -6.01 -12.91
CA SER A 358 8.06 -6.58 -13.85
C SER A 358 7.75 -8.01 -13.43
N TRP A 359 6.49 -8.39 -13.52
CA TRP A 359 6.00 -9.67 -13.03
C TRP A 359 4.76 -10.09 -13.85
N GLY A 360 4.15 -11.23 -13.52
CA GLY A 360 3.09 -11.85 -14.31
C GLY A 360 2.05 -10.89 -14.88
N PRO A 361 1.32 -10.09 -14.07
CA PRO A 361 0.30 -9.17 -14.54
C PRO A 361 0.86 -8.05 -15.43
N CYS A 362 0.26 -7.88 -16.61
CA CYS A 362 0.69 -6.93 -17.65
C CYS A 362 2.17 -7.10 -18.07
N TRP A 363 2.74 -8.30 -17.90
CA TRP A 363 4.14 -8.62 -18.18
C TRP A 363 4.61 -8.06 -19.52
N TYR A 364 3.90 -8.39 -20.61
CA TYR A 364 4.35 -8.05 -21.97
C TYR A 364 4.33 -6.54 -22.25
N TYR A 365 3.49 -5.77 -21.55
CA TYR A 365 3.53 -4.32 -21.60
C TYR A 365 4.63 -3.76 -20.70
N GLN A 366 4.66 -4.12 -19.40
CA GLN A 366 5.56 -3.49 -18.44
C GLN A 366 7.03 -3.76 -18.72
N LYS A 367 7.35 -4.95 -19.26
CA LYS A 367 8.73 -5.32 -19.54
C LYS A 367 9.41 -4.42 -20.58
N GLN A 368 8.66 -3.67 -21.39
CA GLN A 368 9.24 -2.69 -22.32
C GLN A 368 10.04 -1.57 -21.62
N PHE A 369 9.83 -1.37 -20.31
CA PHE A 369 10.55 -0.40 -19.49
C PHE A 369 11.86 -0.94 -18.90
N PHE A 370 12.13 -2.25 -19.05
CA PHE A 370 13.40 -2.85 -18.70
C PHE A 370 14.48 -2.46 -19.72
N ASP A 371 15.64 -1.99 -19.23
CA ASP A 371 16.79 -1.65 -20.08
C ASP A 371 18.14 -2.13 -19.52
N GLY A 372 18.12 -2.95 -18.46
CA GLY A 372 19.31 -3.49 -17.80
C GLY A 372 20.18 -2.45 -17.07
N ARG A 373 19.67 -1.23 -16.84
CA ARG A 373 20.38 -0.13 -16.17
C ARG A 373 19.41 0.74 -15.36
N VAL A 374 19.93 1.77 -14.70
CA VAL A 374 19.07 2.78 -14.05
C VAL A 374 18.26 3.54 -15.11
N HIS A 375 16.96 3.68 -14.85
CA HIS A 375 16.02 4.33 -15.75
C HIS A 375 16.37 5.82 -15.92
N ARG A 376 16.14 6.38 -17.11
CA ARG A 376 16.48 7.76 -17.49
C ARG A 376 15.85 8.88 -16.62
N LEU A 377 14.85 8.55 -15.81
CA LEU A 377 14.20 9.50 -14.90
C LEU A 377 14.98 9.66 -13.57
N SER A 378 15.94 8.77 -13.31
CA SER A 378 16.84 8.84 -12.17
C SER A 378 17.64 10.15 -12.15
N ASN A 379 18.03 10.59 -10.96
CA ASN A 379 18.94 11.71 -10.73
C ASN A 379 20.03 11.30 -9.73
N ASP A 380 20.80 12.27 -9.25
CA ASP A 380 21.92 12.08 -8.33
C ASP A 380 21.52 11.64 -6.90
N GLN A 381 20.24 11.74 -6.54
CA GLN A 381 19.73 11.43 -5.20
C GLN A 381 18.66 10.33 -5.18
N TYR A 382 18.04 10.04 -6.33
CA TYR A 382 16.95 9.08 -6.48
C TYR A 382 17.14 8.27 -7.75
N LEU A 383 17.26 6.96 -7.58
CA LEU A 383 17.41 5.99 -8.65
C LEU A 383 16.14 5.16 -8.79
N MET A 384 15.71 4.94 -10.02
CA MET A 384 14.68 3.97 -10.35
C MET A 384 15.26 2.97 -11.34
N ARG A 385 15.08 1.68 -11.11
CA ARG A 385 15.50 0.62 -12.04
C ARG A 385 14.37 -0.36 -12.25
N TYR A 386 14.25 -0.88 -13.46
CA TYR A 386 13.36 -2.00 -13.74
C TYR A 386 14.14 -3.32 -13.68
N ASP A 387 13.57 -4.31 -13.02
CA ASP A 387 14.12 -5.67 -12.84
C ASP A 387 12.92 -6.66 -12.80
N VAL A 388 13.06 -7.89 -12.29
CA VAL A 388 12.02 -8.93 -12.38
C VAL A 388 11.63 -9.51 -11.02
N GLU A 389 10.32 -9.70 -10.81
CA GLU A 389 9.79 -10.63 -9.79
C GLU A 389 9.24 -11.86 -10.53
N VAL A 390 9.67 -13.05 -10.09
CA VAL A 390 9.19 -14.33 -10.64
C VAL A 390 7.91 -14.73 -9.92
N SER A 391 6.84 -14.04 -10.26
CA SER A 391 5.48 -14.18 -9.70
C SER A 391 4.44 -14.22 -10.82
N GLY A 392 3.51 -15.18 -10.77
CA GLY A 392 2.64 -15.52 -11.91
C GLY A 392 3.32 -16.39 -12.98
N PHE A 393 4.50 -16.94 -12.68
CA PHE A 393 5.27 -17.86 -13.53
C PHE A 393 5.01 -19.31 -13.12
N PRO A 394 5.42 -20.30 -13.94
CA PRO A 394 5.30 -21.70 -13.58
C PRO A 394 5.97 -22.08 -12.27
N SER A 395 7.04 -21.39 -11.83
CA SER A 395 7.72 -21.65 -10.55
C SER A 395 7.07 -20.99 -9.34
N SER A 396 6.13 -20.04 -9.51
CA SER A 396 5.56 -19.25 -8.39
C SER A 396 4.97 -20.06 -7.25
N HIS A 397 4.63 -21.32 -7.52
CA HIS A 397 4.13 -22.25 -6.54
C HIS A 397 5.21 -22.72 -5.54
N ALA A 398 6.48 -22.67 -5.94
CA ALA A 398 7.68 -23.02 -5.18
C ALA A 398 8.17 -21.84 -4.31
N GLY A 399 7.95 -20.62 -4.77
CA GLY A 399 8.28 -19.38 -4.10
C GLY A 399 8.33 -18.27 -5.13
N HIS A 400 8.25 -17.02 -4.69
CA HIS A 400 8.46 -15.87 -5.54
C HIS A 400 9.87 -15.35 -5.33
N LEU A 401 10.48 -14.94 -6.44
CA LEU A 401 11.88 -14.55 -6.47
C LEU A 401 12.01 -13.09 -6.87
N CYS A 402 12.94 -12.40 -6.24
CA CYS A 402 13.40 -11.08 -6.61
C CYS A 402 14.72 -11.23 -7.39
N LEU A 403 14.73 -10.83 -8.66
CA LEU A 403 15.92 -10.90 -9.52
C LEU A 403 16.38 -9.49 -9.87
N LEU A 404 17.41 -9.02 -9.16
CA LEU A 404 17.89 -7.64 -9.27
C LEU A 404 19.16 -7.56 -10.10
N ARG A 405 19.38 -6.39 -10.69
CA ARG A 405 20.56 -6.08 -11.49
C ARG A 405 20.72 -7.03 -12.69
N LEU A 406 19.60 -7.40 -13.31
CA LEU A 406 19.62 -8.23 -14.51
C LEU A 406 20.14 -7.44 -15.72
N THR A 407 20.66 -8.19 -16.69
CA THR A 407 21.01 -7.68 -18.02
C THR A 407 20.03 -8.12 -19.11
N GLU A 408 19.29 -9.19 -18.85
CA GLU A 408 18.25 -9.79 -19.68
C GLU A 408 17.09 -10.21 -18.77
N ASP A 409 15.86 -9.90 -19.17
CA ASP A 409 14.64 -10.14 -18.40
C ASP A 409 13.84 -11.37 -18.90
N ASP A 410 14.18 -11.94 -20.06
CA ASP A 410 13.62 -13.20 -20.56
C ASP A 410 14.50 -14.41 -20.23
N TYR A 411 13.89 -15.43 -19.63
CA TYR A 411 14.57 -16.70 -19.42
C TYR A 411 14.97 -17.33 -20.78
N PRO A 412 16.17 -17.92 -20.90
CA PRO A 412 16.69 -18.35 -22.19
C PRO A 412 15.79 -19.35 -22.92
N ASN A 413 15.64 -19.15 -24.24
CA ASN A 413 14.83 -19.99 -25.13
C ASN A 413 13.33 -20.03 -24.80
N THR A 414 12.82 -18.99 -24.14
CA THR A 414 11.38 -18.80 -23.91
C THR A 414 10.86 -17.65 -24.78
N THR A 415 9.57 -17.70 -25.09
CA THR A 415 8.80 -16.66 -25.78
C THR A 415 7.62 -16.19 -24.93
N LYS A 416 7.20 -17.02 -23.96
CA LYS A 416 6.13 -16.71 -23.01
C LYS A 416 6.49 -17.14 -21.60
N ILE A 417 5.83 -16.51 -20.62
CA ILE A 417 6.05 -16.81 -19.20
C ILE A 417 5.76 -18.28 -18.86
N GLU A 418 4.82 -18.95 -19.54
CA GLU A 418 4.45 -20.34 -19.27
C GLU A 418 5.56 -21.34 -19.62
N GLU A 419 6.56 -20.92 -20.40
CA GLU A 419 7.68 -21.73 -20.84
C GLU A 419 8.86 -21.71 -19.85
N TRP A 420 8.86 -20.78 -18.88
CA TRP A 420 9.87 -20.68 -17.83
C TRP A 420 9.93 -21.95 -16.96
N PRO A 421 11.02 -22.16 -16.21
CA PRO A 421 11.14 -23.27 -15.25
C PRO A 421 9.98 -23.31 -14.25
N SER A 422 9.64 -24.51 -13.80
CA SER A 422 8.51 -24.74 -12.87
C SER A 422 8.93 -24.91 -11.40
N TRP A 423 10.15 -24.49 -11.07
CA TRP A 423 10.75 -24.48 -9.72
C TRP A 423 11.90 -23.46 -9.69
N ASP A 424 12.38 -23.08 -8.51
CA ASP A 424 13.08 -21.80 -8.32
C ASP A 424 14.59 -21.87 -8.62
N LEU A 425 15.24 -22.99 -8.29
CA LEU A 425 16.70 -23.14 -8.40
C LEU A 425 17.28 -22.76 -9.78
N PRO A 426 16.73 -23.21 -10.94
CA PRO A 426 17.28 -22.85 -12.24
C PRO A 426 17.17 -21.35 -12.53
N VAL A 427 16.11 -20.71 -12.03
CA VAL A 427 15.85 -19.28 -12.23
C VAL A 427 16.84 -18.43 -11.42
N LEU A 428 17.07 -18.81 -10.15
CA LEU A 428 18.11 -18.19 -9.31
C LEU A 428 19.51 -18.34 -9.91
N LYS A 429 19.86 -19.54 -10.41
CA LYS A 429 21.13 -19.79 -11.11
C LYS A 429 21.30 -18.86 -12.31
N TRP A 430 20.27 -18.77 -13.15
CA TRP A 430 20.28 -17.89 -14.31
C TRP A 430 20.48 -16.41 -13.94
N GLY A 431 19.78 -15.92 -12.91
CA GLY A 431 19.98 -14.55 -12.42
C GLY A 431 21.42 -14.31 -11.92
N LYS A 432 22.02 -15.27 -11.21
CA LYS A 432 23.42 -15.16 -10.76
C LYS A 432 24.42 -15.22 -11.91
N GLU A 433 24.19 -16.01 -12.95
CA GLU A 433 25.07 -16.09 -14.13
C GLU A 433 25.21 -14.75 -14.85
N GLN A 434 24.21 -13.87 -14.75
CA GLN A 434 24.24 -12.50 -15.26
C GLN A 434 25.00 -11.51 -14.35
N GLY A 435 25.42 -11.96 -13.16
CA GLY A 435 25.93 -11.07 -12.11
C GLY A 435 24.80 -10.29 -11.40
N GLY A 436 23.58 -10.82 -11.42
CA GLY A 436 22.45 -10.32 -10.64
C GLY A 436 22.64 -10.55 -9.14
N VAL A 437 21.78 -9.92 -8.36
CA VAL A 437 21.61 -10.16 -6.92
C VAL A 437 20.22 -10.72 -6.73
N VAL A 438 20.13 -11.95 -6.27
CA VAL A 438 18.87 -12.74 -6.33
C VAL A 438 18.45 -13.24 -4.96
N GLY A 439 17.14 -13.33 -4.74
CA GLY A 439 16.58 -13.71 -3.44
C GLY A 439 15.11 -14.07 -3.51
N PHE A 440 14.53 -14.37 -2.35
CA PHE A 440 13.09 -14.64 -2.20
C PHE A 440 12.33 -13.36 -1.79
N SER A 441 11.13 -13.19 -2.31
CA SER A 441 10.20 -12.10 -1.98
C SER A 441 9.23 -12.51 -0.87
N HIS A 442 8.63 -11.53 -0.18
CA HIS A 442 7.54 -11.67 0.82
C HIS A 442 7.65 -12.95 1.67
N SER A 443 8.82 -13.12 2.28
CA SER A 443 9.35 -14.43 2.64
C SER A 443 8.46 -15.26 3.55
N GLY A 444 7.61 -14.62 4.38
CA GLY A 444 6.77 -15.30 5.36
C GLY A 444 5.58 -16.08 4.79
N TRP A 445 5.16 -15.87 3.53
CA TRP A 445 3.96 -16.53 3.00
C TRP A 445 4.16 -18.04 2.77
N GLY A 446 3.31 -18.86 3.38
CA GLY A 446 3.47 -20.32 3.40
C GLY A 446 4.38 -20.83 4.53
N LEU A 447 4.98 -19.91 5.28
CA LEU A 447 5.83 -20.19 6.43
C LEU A 447 5.13 -19.89 7.76
N GLU A 448 3.79 -19.95 7.78
CA GLU A 448 3.02 -19.60 8.96
C GLU A 448 3.30 -20.56 10.13
N VAL A 449 3.61 -19.97 11.27
CA VAL A 449 3.81 -20.66 12.55
C VAL A 449 2.97 -20.00 13.64
N PRO A 450 2.50 -20.78 14.65
CA PRO A 450 1.64 -20.27 15.71
C PRO A 450 2.40 -19.49 16.80
N GLU A 451 3.71 -19.67 16.92
CA GLU A 451 4.54 -18.99 17.91
C GLU A 451 4.78 -17.52 17.56
N GLU A 452 5.04 -16.72 18.60
CA GLU A 452 5.46 -15.32 18.47
C GLU A 452 6.96 -15.14 18.80
N GLU A 453 7.64 -16.23 19.19
CA GLU A 453 9.06 -16.26 19.54
C GLU A 453 9.93 -16.63 18.33
N LEU A 454 11.18 -16.16 18.33
CA LEU A 454 12.16 -16.40 17.28
C LEU A 454 13.40 -17.15 17.80
N PRO A 455 13.94 -18.12 17.05
CA PRO A 455 13.29 -18.77 15.90
C PRO A 455 12.16 -19.70 16.36
N SER A 456 11.05 -19.75 15.62
CA SER A 456 10.03 -20.77 15.87
C SER A 456 10.51 -22.12 15.37
N TYR A 457 10.44 -23.13 16.25
CA TYR A 457 10.75 -24.52 15.90
C TYR A 457 9.52 -25.33 15.43
N SER A 458 8.35 -24.70 15.32
CA SER A 458 7.24 -25.33 14.62
C SER A 458 7.60 -25.51 13.16
N MET A 459 7.18 -26.63 12.58
CA MET A 459 7.40 -26.88 11.17
C MET A 459 6.28 -26.18 10.37
N PRO A 460 6.59 -25.16 9.56
CA PRO A 460 5.61 -24.56 8.68
C PRO A 460 5.20 -25.53 7.57
N ARG A 461 4.19 -25.14 6.81
CA ARG A 461 3.60 -26.01 5.77
C ARG A 461 4.29 -25.91 4.42
N PHE A 462 5.06 -24.84 4.19
CA PHE A 462 5.65 -24.53 2.89
C PHE A 462 4.58 -24.42 1.78
N ASP A 463 3.35 -23.99 2.09
CA ASP A 463 2.18 -24.08 1.21
C ASP A 463 1.78 -22.76 0.53
N GLY A 464 2.62 -21.74 0.65
CA GLY A 464 2.41 -20.40 0.08
C GLY A 464 3.38 -20.03 -1.03
N ILE A 465 3.63 -18.72 -1.15
CA ILE A 465 4.38 -18.07 -2.23
C ILE A 465 5.69 -17.40 -1.77
N GLY A 466 5.99 -17.39 -0.47
CA GLY A 466 7.19 -16.78 0.08
C GLY A 466 8.43 -17.67 -0.07
N ALA A 467 9.33 -17.62 0.91
CA ALA A 467 10.64 -18.26 0.88
C ALA A 467 10.59 -19.78 1.14
N ASN A 468 9.79 -20.54 0.39
CA ASN A 468 9.62 -21.98 0.65
C ASN A 468 10.81 -22.80 0.13
N GLU A 469 11.18 -22.72 -1.16
CA GLU A 469 12.36 -23.45 -1.69
C GLU A 469 13.70 -22.89 -1.19
N TYR A 470 13.69 -21.75 -0.49
CA TYR A 470 14.87 -21.18 0.16
C TYR A 470 15.66 -22.19 0.99
N ILE A 471 14.99 -23.11 1.70
CA ILE A 471 15.65 -24.13 2.52
C ILE A 471 16.56 -25.05 1.69
N VAL A 472 16.25 -25.24 0.41
CA VAL A 472 17.03 -26.00 -0.55
C VAL A 472 18.04 -25.09 -1.23
N ASP A 473 17.59 -23.96 -1.78
CA ASP A 473 18.38 -23.10 -2.67
C ASP A 473 19.56 -22.41 -1.96
N VAL A 474 19.45 -22.14 -0.66
CA VAL A 474 20.56 -21.63 0.14
C VAL A 474 21.75 -22.59 0.18
N VAL A 475 21.51 -23.91 0.05
CA VAL A 475 22.57 -24.93 0.03
C VAL A 475 23.37 -24.90 -1.27
N HIS A 476 22.73 -24.45 -2.35
CA HIS A 476 23.32 -24.34 -3.68
C HIS A 476 24.09 -23.04 -3.90
N ASP A 477 24.20 -22.18 -2.88
CA ASP A 477 24.83 -20.85 -2.96
C ASP A 477 24.19 -19.98 -4.04
N VAL A 478 22.85 -20.04 -4.17
CA VAL A 478 22.11 -19.23 -5.15
C VAL A 478 21.14 -18.22 -4.55
N CYS A 479 21.13 -18.05 -3.22
CA CYS A 479 20.32 -17.03 -2.55
C CYS A 479 21.23 -15.98 -1.92
N ASP A 480 21.28 -14.78 -2.49
CA ASP A 480 22.05 -13.68 -1.92
C ASP A 480 21.31 -13.04 -0.73
N PHE A 481 19.96 -12.99 -0.77
CA PHE A 481 19.13 -12.45 0.31
C PHE A 481 17.75 -13.10 0.44
N ILE A 482 17.11 -12.92 1.59
CA ILE A 482 15.65 -13.00 1.78
C ILE A 482 15.07 -11.59 1.94
N SER A 483 13.86 -11.39 1.45
CA SER A 483 13.13 -10.13 1.62
C SER A 483 12.26 -10.17 2.87
N ALA A 484 12.14 -9.04 3.55
CA ALA A 484 11.44 -8.90 4.81
C ALA A 484 10.72 -7.56 4.90
N VAL A 485 10.06 -7.33 6.04
CA VAL A 485 9.30 -6.11 6.40
C VAL A 485 7.87 -6.13 5.85
N ASP A 486 7.65 -6.77 4.72
CA ASP A 486 6.37 -6.80 4.04
C ASP A 486 5.43 -7.93 4.51
N THR A 487 5.92 -8.97 5.19
CA THR A 487 5.10 -10.06 5.78
C THR A 487 5.35 -10.22 7.30
N PRO A 488 4.63 -11.11 8.01
CA PRO A 488 4.80 -11.26 9.46
C PRO A 488 6.23 -11.65 9.87
N ILE A 489 6.84 -10.83 10.73
CA ILE A 489 8.25 -10.93 11.12
C ILE A 489 8.68 -12.32 11.61
N VAL A 490 7.82 -13.04 12.35
CA VAL A 490 8.18 -14.35 12.90
C VAL A 490 8.28 -15.40 11.79
N TRP A 491 7.42 -15.30 10.78
CA TRP A 491 7.36 -16.25 9.67
C TRP A 491 8.58 -16.07 8.75
N GLU A 492 8.96 -14.81 8.48
CA GLU A 492 10.15 -14.46 7.69
C GLU A 492 11.45 -14.86 8.39
N LEU A 493 11.62 -14.45 9.66
CA LEU A 493 12.92 -14.57 10.32
C LEU A 493 13.21 -15.98 10.84
N SER A 494 12.20 -16.83 11.09
CA SER A 494 12.43 -18.17 11.65
C SER A 494 13.26 -19.05 10.72
N ILE A 495 12.88 -19.17 9.45
CA ILE A 495 13.63 -19.98 8.47
C ILE A 495 15.05 -19.44 8.27
N TRP A 496 15.20 -18.12 8.22
CA TRP A 496 16.50 -17.47 8.08
C TRP A 496 17.40 -17.72 9.29
N TYR A 497 16.88 -17.56 10.52
CA TYR A 497 17.64 -17.86 11.73
C TYR A 497 18.06 -19.32 11.81
N HIS A 498 17.22 -20.26 11.37
CA HIS A 498 17.60 -21.67 11.30
C HIS A 498 18.75 -21.92 10.32
N THR A 499 18.73 -21.32 9.12
CA THR A 499 19.81 -21.47 8.14
C THR A 499 21.10 -20.77 8.60
N LEU A 500 21.01 -19.60 9.24
CA LEU A 500 22.16 -18.93 9.87
C LEU A 500 22.76 -19.79 10.98
N ASN A 501 21.94 -20.46 11.80
CA ASN A 501 22.41 -21.38 12.84
C ASN A 501 23.13 -22.62 12.27
N CYS A 502 22.83 -23.00 11.02
CA CYS A 502 23.54 -24.03 10.27
C CYS A 502 24.84 -23.52 9.60
N GLY A 503 25.09 -22.20 9.64
CA GLY A 503 26.28 -21.56 9.08
C GLY A 503 26.14 -21.09 7.63
N TYR A 504 24.90 -21.02 7.10
CA TYR A 504 24.65 -20.33 5.84
C TYR A 504 24.69 -18.81 6.03
N THR A 505 24.94 -18.07 4.95
CA THR A 505 25.29 -16.63 5.02
C THR A 505 24.40 -15.72 4.19
N CYS A 506 23.26 -16.22 3.75
CA CYS A 506 22.25 -15.45 3.03
C CYS A 506 21.86 -14.19 3.81
N ARG A 507 21.73 -13.05 3.13
CA ARG A 507 21.45 -11.74 3.72
C ARG A 507 19.96 -11.49 3.91
N ILE A 508 19.62 -10.37 4.52
CA ILE A 508 18.26 -9.85 4.62
C ILE A 508 18.19 -8.44 4.01
N SER A 509 17.09 -8.14 3.34
CA SER A 509 16.77 -6.79 2.82
C SER A 509 15.28 -6.48 3.02
N GLY A 510 14.93 -5.20 3.06
CA GLY A 510 13.55 -4.75 3.29
C GLY A 510 12.84 -4.40 1.99
N GLU A 511 11.57 -4.78 1.89
CA GLU A 511 10.71 -4.47 0.75
C GLU A 511 9.28 -4.10 1.16
N THR A 512 8.48 -3.64 0.19
CA THR A 512 7.03 -3.47 0.37
C THR A 512 6.16 -4.46 -0.39
N ASP A 513 6.66 -4.95 -1.53
CA ASP A 513 5.84 -5.52 -2.59
C ASP A 513 4.65 -4.58 -2.91
N PHE A 514 4.95 -3.30 -3.12
CA PHE A 514 3.94 -2.29 -3.40
C PHE A 514 3.33 -2.54 -4.80
N PRO A 515 2.00 -2.60 -4.98
CA PRO A 515 0.93 -2.38 -4.01
C PRO A 515 0.22 -3.68 -3.62
N CYS A 516 0.87 -4.82 -3.81
CA CYS A 516 0.30 -6.16 -3.65
C CYS A 516 0.19 -6.55 -2.19
N ILE A 517 1.30 -6.46 -1.45
CA ILE A 517 1.27 -6.65 0.00
C ILE A 517 0.95 -5.31 0.65
N TYR A 518 1.78 -4.28 0.53
CA TYR A 518 1.42 -2.95 1.03
C TYR A 518 0.95 -2.02 -0.08
N GLY A 519 -0.35 -1.74 -0.11
CA GLY A 519 -0.95 -0.79 -1.04
C GLY A 519 -0.89 0.67 -0.58
N ASP A 520 -0.31 0.95 0.59
CA ASP A 520 -0.32 2.29 1.19
C ASP A 520 0.67 3.24 0.53
N ARG A 521 1.92 2.80 0.28
CA ARG A 521 3.01 3.62 -0.29
C ARG A 521 4.23 2.76 -0.62
N VAL A 522 5.05 3.22 -1.57
CA VAL A 522 6.39 2.66 -1.82
C VAL A 522 7.32 2.93 -0.64
N GLY A 523 8.24 2.01 -0.37
CA GLY A 523 9.23 2.15 0.70
C GLY A 523 8.65 2.13 2.11
N LEU A 524 7.43 1.65 2.36
CA LEU A 524 6.97 1.43 3.75
C LEU A 524 7.91 0.46 4.48
N GLY A 525 8.22 -0.68 3.85
CA GLY A 525 9.37 -1.49 4.18
C GLY A 525 10.52 -1.15 3.28
N ARG A 526 11.72 -1.02 3.86
CA ARG A 526 12.90 -0.55 3.13
C ARG A 526 14.19 -1.13 3.71
N GLY A 527 15.17 -1.32 2.84
CA GLY A 527 16.56 -1.53 3.20
C GLY A 527 17.31 -0.21 3.28
N TYR A 528 18.32 -0.14 4.13
CA TYR A 528 19.29 0.95 4.21
C TYR A 528 20.67 0.40 3.93
N VAL A 529 21.34 0.91 2.89
CA VAL A 529 22.67 0.45 2.48
C VAL A 529 23.70 1.53 2.72
N LYS A 530 24.82 1.16 3.38
CA LYS A 530 25.96 2.07 3.52
C LYS A 530 26.82 2.03 2.26
N LEU A 531 27.01 3.16 1.61
CA LEU A 531 27.93 3.27 0.48
C LEU A 531 29.37 3.53 0.98
N PRO A 532 30.39 3.16 0.18
CA PRO A 532 31.77 3.50 0.52
C PRO A 532 31.96 5.02 0.64
N PRO A 533 32.78 5.52 1.58
CA PRO A 533 32.99 6.96 1.78
C PRO A 533 33.40 7.67 0.48
N GLY A 534 32.77 8.82 0.20
CA GLY A 534 33.06 9.63 -0.99
C GLY A 534 32.48 9.06 -2.30
N THR A 535 31.57 8.08 -2.22
CA THR A 535 30.82 7.56 -3.37
C THR A 535 29.47 8.27 -3.44
N ASP A 536 29.16 8.87 -4.59
CA ASP A 536 27.82 9.36 -4.89
C ASP A 536 26.84 8.17 -4.98
N LEU A 537 25.53 8.43 -4.95
CA LEU A 537 24.54 7.37 -5.09
C LEU A 537 24.70 6.68 -6.45
N ASP A 538 25.06 5.39 -6.39
CA ASP A 538 25.25 4.51 -7.54
C ASP A 538 24.54 3.18 -7.30
N TYR A 539 23.81 2.69 -8.29
CA TYR A 539 23.00 1.48 -8.16
C TYR A 539 23.87 0.24 -7.94
N ASP A 540 25.00 0.12 -8.65
CA ASP A 540 25.86 -1.04 -8.57
C ASP A 540 26.55 -1.11 -7.19
N ALA A 541 26.94 0.03 -6.63
CA ALA A 541 27.44 0.12 -5.26
C ALA A 541 26.34 -0.21 -4.23
N TRP A 542 25.11 0.30 -4.43
CA TRP A 542 23.99 0.05 -3.53
C TRP A 542 23.57 -1.43 -3.52
N ILE A 543 23.38 -2.04 -4.69
CA ILE A 543 22.97 -3.44 -4.78
C ILE A 543 24.08 -4.41 -4.35
N LYS A 544 25.35 -4.04 -4.53
CA LYS A 544 26.48 -4.76 -3.93
C LYS A 544 26.39 -4.75 -2.41
N GLY A 545 26.00 -3.63 -1.80
CA GLY A 545 25.78 -3.54 -0.36
C GLY A 545 24.69 -4.47 0.14
N ILE A 546 23.60 -4.67 -0.61
CA ILE A 546 22.59 -5.70 -0.32
C ILE A 546 23.22 -7.10 -0.35
N LYS A 547 23.95 -7.44 -1.42
CA LYS A 547 24.61 -8.75 -1.56
C LYS A 547 25.61 -9.04 -0.44
N GLU A 548 26.41 -8.04 -0.05
CA GLU A 548 27.43 -8.20 0.98
C GLU A 548 26.85 -8.10 2.41
N GLY A 549 25.60 -7.64 2.55
CA GLY A 549 24.96 -7.39 3.83
C GLY A 549 25.46 -6.12 4.52
N ARG A 550 25.99 -5.15 3.77
CA ARG A 550 26.33 -3.80 4.27
C ARG A 550 25.07 -2.95 4.43
N SER A 551 24.07 -3.55 5.07
CA SER A 551 22.71 -3.05 5.13
C SER A 551 21.94 -3.52 6.38
N TYR A 552 20.87 -2.80 6.70
CA TYR A 552 19.81 -3.23 7.61
C TYR A 552 18.44 -2.93 7.00
N CYS A 553 17.37 -3.54 7.50
CA CYS A 553 16.01 -3.31 7.02
C CYS A 553 15.08 -2.89 8.14
N GLY A 554 13.99 -2.19 7.80
CA GLY A 554 12.95 -1.79 8.74
C GLY A 554 11.86 -0.92 8.11
N ASP A 555 11.00 -0.37 8.95
CA ASP A 555 9.86 0.49 8.58
C ASP A 555 10.26 1.97 8.29
N GLY A 556 11.54 2.30 8.42
CA GLY A 556 12.07 3.66 8.26
C GLY A 556 11.81 4.59 9.46
N LEU A 557 11.20 4.09 10.55
CA LEU A 557 11.02 4.82 11.82
C LEU A 557 12.02 4.37 12.89
N SER A 558 12.78 3.31 12.63
CA SER A 558 13.83 2.77 13.51
C SER A 558 15.10 2.48 12.72
N HIS A 559 16.25 2.80 13.30
CA HIS A 559 17.55 2.76 12.62
C HIS A 559 18.64 2.11 13.46
N LEU A 560 19.46 1.29 12.80
CA LEU A 560 20.60 0.55 13.36
C LEU A 560 21.84 0.81 12.50
N ILE A 561 22.47 1.95 12.76
CA ILE A 561 23.48 2.57 11.91
C ILE A 561 24.88 2.14 12.38
N ASP A 562 25.76 1.84 11.42
CA ASP A 562 27.18 1.50 11.66
C ASP A 562 27.39 0.36 12.68
N PHE A 563 26.58 -0.69 12.59
CA PHE A 563 26.79 -1.90 13.38
C PHE A 563 28.18 -2.51 13.10
N SER A 564 28.97 -2.71 14.16
CA SER A 564 30.28 -3.36 14.10
C SER A 564 30.51 -4.33 15.25
N VAL A 565 31.36 -5.33 15.00
CA VAL A 565 31.91 -6.23 16.04
C VAL A 565 33.43 -6.09 16.02
N ASN A 566 33.99 -5.61 17.13
CA ASN A 566 35.36 -5.10 17.21
C ASN A 566 35.59 -4.02 16.12
N ASP A 567 36.60 -4.23 15.28
CA ASP A 567 36.97 -3.32 14.18
C ASP A 567 36.32 -3.70 12.84
N LEU A 568 35.40 -4.68 12.80
CA LEU A 568 34.73 -5.12 11.58
C LEU A 568 33.30 -4.55 11.53
N GLU A 569 33.04 -3.61 10.61
CA GLU A 569 31.67 -3.19 10.29
C GLU A 569 30.93 -4.29 9.51
N VAL A 570 29.62 -4.38 9.69
CA VAL A 570 28.78 -5.30 8.94
C VAL A 570 28.92 -5.05 7.43
N GLY A 571 29.04 -6.12 6.66
CA GLY A 571 29.21 -6.11 5.20
C GLY A 571 30.63 -5.79 4.72
N GLU A 572 31.53 -5.32 5.60
CA GLU A 572 32.93 -5.15 5.22
C GLU A 572 33.65 -6.49 5.09
N THR A 573 34.65 -6.53 4.21
CA THR A 573 35.46 -7.72 3.98
C THR A 573 36.35 -8.01 5.19
N GLY A 574 36.15 -9.16 5.81
CA GLY A 574 36.99 -9.66 6.89
C GLY A 574 38.42 -9.96 6.45
N ARG A 575 39.30 -10.26 7.41
CA ARG A 575 40.73 -10.56 7.15
C ARG A 575 40.94 -11.80 6.26
N ASP A 576 39.95 -12.66 6.16
CA ASP A 576 39.95 -13.87 5.34
C ASP A 576 39.38 -13.66 3.93
N GLY A 577 38.94 -12.43 3.59
CA GLY A 577 38.37 -12.10 2.29
C GLY A 577 36.86 -12.29 2.18
N ARG A 578 36.16 -12.73 3.23
CA ARG A 578 34.69 -12.92 3.21
C ARG A 578 33.96 -11.73 3.86
N PRO A 579 32.84 -11.24 3.30
CA PRO A 579 32.05 -10.16 3.91
C PRO A 579 31.46 -10.56 5.27
N SER A 580 31.63 -9.68 6.27
CA SER A 580 31.14 -9.84 7.64
C SER A 580 31.74 -11.02 8.43
N PHE A 581 32.87 -11.60 8.03
CA PHE A 581 33.52 -12.69 8.78
C PHE A 581 34.61 -12.18 9.74
N LEU A 582 34.44 -12.51 11.02
CA LEU A 582 35.38 -12.21 12.10
C LEU A 582 35.96 -13.50 12.67
N GLN A 583 37.29 -13.53 12.82
CA GLN A 583 38.00 -14.61 13.52
C GLN A 583 38.18 -14.21 14.99
N ALA A 584 37.79 -15.09 15.91
CA ALA A 584 37.95 -14.90 17.35
C ALA A 584 38.53 -16.16 18.01
N LYS A 585 39.10 -16.02 19.21
CA LYS A 585 39.59 -17.14 20.01
C LYS A 585 38.74 -17.37 21.25
N SER A 586 38.66 -18.62 21.71
CA SER A 586 37.99 -18.91 22.97
C SER A 586 38.64 -18.11 24.11
N GLY A 587 37.80 -17.36 24.83
CA GLY A 587 38.27 -16.46 25.87
C GLY A 587 38.18 -14.98 25.50
N ASP A 588 38.18 -14.65 24.21
CA ASP A 588 38.07 -13.27 23.72
C ASP A 588 36.74 -12.63 24.11
N GLU A 589 36.77 -11.36 24.47
CA GLU A 589 35.59 -10.52 24.65
C GLU A 589 35.43 -9.65 23.41
N LEU A 590 34.25 -9.69 22.80
CA LEU A 590 33.90 -8.92 21.63
C LEU A 590 33.20 -7.63 22.07
N THR A 591 33.60 -6.51 21.48
CA THR A 591 32.91 -5.23 21.65
C THR A 591 31.99 -4.99 20.46
N ILE A 592 30.70 -4.86 20.72
CA ILE A 592 29.69 -4.60 19.69
C ILE A 592 29.27 -3.15 19.78
N LYS A 593 29.25 -2.43 18.66
CA LYS A 593 28.85 -1.02 18.61
C LYS A 593 27.77 -0.79 17.57
N VAL A 594 26.90 0.16 17.84
CA VAL A 594 25.87 0.64 16.91
C VAL A 594 25.47 2.06 17.29
N ARG A 595 25.05 2.83 16.29
CA ARG A 595 24.33 4.09 16.49
C ARG A 595 22.86 3.83 16.22
N SER A 596 21.97 4.10 17.17
CA SER A 596 20.56 3.78 17.02
C SER A 596 19.68 5.00 17.20
N ALA A 597 18.60 5.07 16.42
CA ALA A 597 17.58 6.09 16.51
C ALA A 597 16.22 5.47 16.25
N ALA A 598 15.17 6.02 16.86
CA ALA A 598 13.80 5.62 16.57
C ALA A 598 12.85 6.81 16.72
N LEU A 599 11.67 6.71 16.13
CA LEU A 599 10.64 7.72 16.24
C LEU A 599 9.27 7.15 16.58
N LEU A 600 8.82 7.42 17.80
CA LEU A 600 7.46 7.14 18.25
C LEU A 600 6.59 8.39 18.16
N ALA A 601 5.28 8.18 17.99
CA ALA A 601 4.29 9.23 18.18
C ALA A 601 4.17 9.57 19.68
N ASP A 602 3.80 10.81 20.01
CA ASP A 602 3.64 11.26 21.40
C ASP A 602 2.54 10.49 22.13
N VAL A 603 1.48 10.10 21.40
CA VAL A 603 0.36 9.32 21.92
C VAL A 603 0.50 7.88 21.43
N PRO A 604 0.48 6.88 22.33
CA PRO A 604 0.50 5.48 21.95
C PRO A 604 -0.65 5.13 21.00
N ASN A 605 -0.34 4.37 19.95
CA ASN A 605 -1.34 3.88 19.01
C ASN A 605 -1.69 2.42 19.36
N GLU A 606 -2.67 2.28 20.26
CA GLU A 606 -3.15 0.98 20.73
C GLU A 606 -3.74 0.12 19.61
N GLU A 607 -4.27 0.72 18.53
CA GLU A 607 -4.75 -0.05 17.39
C GLU A 607 -3.63 -0.80 16.68
N ILE A 608 -2.39 -0.29 16.68
CA ILE A 608 -1.22 -1.01 16.13
C ILE A 608 -0.62 -1.92 17.18
N ARG A 609 -0.43 -1.41 18.40
CA ARG A 609 0.25 -2.11 19.49
C ARG A 609 -0.43 -3.42 19.88
N SER A 610 -1.76 -3.45 19.92
CA SER A 610 -2.53 -4.62 20.34
C SER A 610 -2.82 -5.61 19.21
N ARG A 611 -2.47 -5.30 17.96
CA ARG A 611 -2.70 -6.23 16.83
C ARG A 611 -1.76 -7.42 16.94
N PRO A 612 -2.17 -8.63 16.53
CA PRO A 612 -1.24 -9.74 16.33
C PRO A 612 -0.10 -9.36 15.39
N LEU A 613 1.08 -9.98 15.56
CA LEU A 613 2.22 -9.79 14.63
C LEU A 613 1.90 -10.30 13.21
N SER A 614 0.91 -11.19 13.09
CA SER A 614 0.36 -11.68 11.82
C SER A 614 -0.65 -10.72 11.16
N ALA A 615 -0.82 -9.50 11.68
CA ALA A 615 -1.70 -8.48 11.12
C ALA A 615 -0.93 -7.18 10.80
N LYS A 616 -1.30 -6.53 9.68
CA LYS A 616 -0.66 -5.29 9.24
C LYS A 616 -0.90 -4.11 10.22
N PRO A 617 0.08 -3.19 10.36
CA PRO A 617 1.44 -3.31 9.85
C PRO A 617 2.21 -4.40 10.62
N TYR A 618 2.91 -5.27 9.89
CA TYR A 618 3.64 -6.40 10.47
C TYR A 618 4.87 -5.93 11.23
N TRP A 619 5.63 -5.05 10.58
CA TRP A 619 6.77 -4.36 11.16
C TRP A 619 6.37 -2.92 11.46
N HIS A 620 6.50 -2.49 12.72
CA HIS A 620 6.17 -1.12 13.10
C HIS A 620 6.75 -0.75 14.47
N VAL A 621 7.40 0.42 14.57
CA VAL A 621 8.03 0.94 15.80
C VAL A 621 7.10 1.02 16.99
N GLU A 622 5.81 1.31 16.79
CA GLU A 622 4.82 1.36 17.87
C GLU A 622 4.68 0.02 18.62
N ARG A 623 4.90 -1.11 17.93
CA ARG A 623 4.89 -2.45 18.56
C ARG A 623 6.08 -2.65 19.51
N SER A 624 7.14 -1.87 19.33
CA SER A 624 8.35 -1.88 20.16
C SER A 624 8.29 -0.95 21.37
N ARG A 625 7.19 -0.20 21.55
CA ARG A 625 7.06 0.75 22.67
C ARG A 625 7.08 0.04 24.03
N VAL A 626 7.98 0.48 24.90
CA VAL A 626 8.07 0.00 26.29
C VAL A 626 7.02 0.70 27.16
N GLY A 627 6.02 -0.05 27.63
CA GLY A 627 4.94 0.50 28.46
C GLY A 627 4.26 1.70 27.79
N ASP A 628 4.00 2.76 28.54
CA ASP A 628 3.47 4.02 28.00
C ASP A 628 4.58 5.08 27.83
N THR A 629 5.83 4.63 27.73
CA THR A 629 7.00 5.51 27.60
C THR A 629 7.29 5.85 26.14
N ASN A 630 8.22 6.77 25.93
CA ASN A 630 8.77 7.06 24.60
C ASN A 630 10.09 6.31 24.35
N ARG A 631 10.17 5.03 24.77
CA ARG A 631 11.39 4.21 24.67
C ARG A 631 11.12 2.94 23.86
N VAL A 632 12.16 2.48 23.16
CA VAL A 632 12.17 1.21 22.42
C VAL A 632 13.42 0.39 22.78
N PRO A 633 13.34 -0.96 22.78
CA PRO A 633 14.47 -1.82 23.08
C PRO A 633 15.37 -2.06 21.85
N VAL A 634 16.68 -1.91 22.01
CA VAL A 634 17.70 -2.38 21.08
C VAL A 634 18.29 -3.67 21.64
N GLU A 635 18.15 -4.77 20.90
CA GLU A 635 18.53 -6.12 21.33
C GLU A 635 19.80 -6.60 20.61
N LEU A 636 20.76 -7.11 21.39
CA LEU A 636 21.89 -7.88 20.89
C LEU A 636 21.46 -9.32 20.65
N ILE A 637 21.50 -9.74 19.39
CA ILE A 637 21.10 -11.08 18.97
C ILE A 637 22.33 -11.94 18.72
N VAL A 638 22.38 -13.11 19.36
CA VAL A 638 23.41 -14.13 19.12
C VAL A 638 22.73 -15.46 18.87
N ASN A 639 22.96 -16.05 17.69
CA ASN A 639 22.40 -17.34 17.30
C ASN A 639 20.85 -17.43 17.39
N GLY A 640 20.17 -16.29 17.23
CA GLY A 640 18.72 -16.17 17.25
C GLY A 640 18.14 -15.67 18.57
N GLU A 641 18.95 -15.62 19.62
CA GLU A 641 18.53 -15.28 20.98
C GLU A 641 18.91 -13.84 21.34
N SER A 642 18.00 -13.11 22.02
CA SER A 642 18.30 -11.81 22.61
C SER A 642 19.09 -12.00 23.90
N VAL A 643 20.41 -11.73 23.87
CA VAL A 643 21.31 -11.95 25.02
C VAL A 643 21.52 -10.72 25.89
N GLU A 644 21.26 -9.52 25.36
CA GLU A 644 21.32 -8.26 26.08
C GLU A 644 20.39 -7.23 25.43
N THR A 645 19.83 -6.31 26.21
CA THR A 645 18.89 -5.28 25.74
C THR A 645 19.25 -3.92 26.35
N ILE A 646 19.33 -2.88 25.50
CA ILE A 646 19.47 -1.49 25.92
C ILE A 646 18.28 -0.70 25.36
N GLU A 647 17.58 0.05 26.21
CA GLU A 647 16.49 0.92 25.76
C GLU A 647 17.02 2.31 25.34
N ILE A 648 16.55 2.83 24.22
CA ILE A 648 16.81 4.20 23.75
C ILE A 648 15.55 5.05 23.79
N VAL A 649 15.70 6.38 23.76
CA VAL A 649 14.58 7.32 23.61
C VAL A 649 14.22 7.43 22.13
N ALA A 650 12.96 7.18 21.78
CA ALA A 650 12.45 7.23 20.42
C ALA A 650 11.91 8.62 20.03
N ASP A 651 12.74 9.66 20.17
CA ASP A 651 12.40 11.05 19.82
C ASP A 651 13.03 11.54 18.50
N GLY A 652 13.78 10.66 17.83
CA GLY A 652 14.53 10.90 16.61
C GLY A 652 16.01 11.25 16.82
N SER A 653 16.48 11.31 18.07
CA SER A 653 17.92 11.47 18.35
C SER A 653 18.69 10.17 18.09
N ILE A 654 19.98 10.31 17.73
CA ILE A 654 20.90 9.18 17.53
C ILE A 654 21.67 8.95 18.85
N GLU A 655 21.60 7.74 19.38
CA GLU A 655 22.33 7.27 20.57
C GLU A 655 23.42 6.27 20.18
N ASP A 656 24.64 6.46 20.71
CA ASP A 656 25.75 5.51 20.57
C ASP A 656 25.63 4.40 21.64
N LEU A 657 25.53 3.15 21.21
CA LEU A 657 25.40 1.99 22.10
C LEU A 657 26.63 1.09 22.03
N THR A 658 26.93 0.41 23.13
CA THR A 658 28.00 -0.57 23.20
C THR A 658 27.57 -1.76 24.04
N PHE A 659 27.78 -2.96 23.50
CA PHE A 659 27.58 -4.23 24.19
C PHE A 659 28.91 -4.98 24.29
N ASN A 660 29.04 -5.88 25.26
CA ASN A 660 30.19 -6.75 25.37
C ASN A 660 29.73 -8.20 25.45
N TYR A 661 30.27 -9.06 24.58
CA TYR A 661 29.86 -10.45 24.52
C TYR A 661 31.06 -11.38 24.39
N LYS A 662 31.03 -12.46 25.16
CA LYS A 662 32.07 -13.49 25.15
C LYS A 662 31.53 -14.77 24.50
N PRO A 663 31.84 -15.04 23.23
CA PRO A 663 31.36 -16.25 22.55
C PRO A 663 31.95 -17.51 23.18
N THR A 664 31.09 -18.52 23.36
CA THR A 664 31.47 -19.86 23.83
C THR A 664 31.59 -20.87 22.68
N GLN A 665 31.08 -20.51 21.50
CA GLN A 665 31.13 -21.24 20.24
C GLN A 665 31.11 -20.26 19.07
N SER A 666 31.39 -20.74 17.85
CA SER A 666 31.15 -19.95 16.64
C SER A 666 29.69 -19.53 16.56
N CYS A 667 29.46 -18.28 16.21
CA CYS A 667 28.13 -17.67 16.26
C CYS A 667 27.95 -16.63 15.18
N TRP A 668 26.71 -16.25 14.92
CA TRP A 668 26.40 -15.01 14.21
C TRP A 668 25.84 -14.00 15.20
N ILE A 669 26.18 -12.72 14.99
CA ILE A 669 25.79 -11.60 15.85
C ILE A 669 25.05 -10.59 14.99
N ALA A 670 23.88 -10.14 15.44
CA ALA A 670 23.10 -9.08 14.81
C ALA A 670 22.48 -8.16 15.86
N LEU A 671 21.87 -7.08 15.42
CA LEU A 671 21.09 -6.18 16.26
C LEU A 671 19.68 -6.05 15.69
N ARG A 672 18.70 -5.85 16.57
CA ARG A 672 17.32 -5.55 16.17
C ARG A 672 16.63 -4.62 17.15
N ILE A 673 15.60 -3.95 16.66
CA ILE A 673 14.54 -3.36 17.48
C ILE A 673 13.30 -4.15 17.10
N PHE A 674 12.85 -5.08 17.95
CA PHE A 674 11.78 -6.00 17.57
C PHE A 674 10.41 -5.34 17.75
N PRO A 675 9.49 -5.35 16.76
CA PRO A 675 9.57 -5.93 15.42
C PRO A 675 9.68 -4.86 14.30
N THR A 676 10.55 -3.85 14.40
CA THR A 676 10.61 -2.69 13.48
C THR A 676 11.90 -2.59 12.66
N ALA A 677 13.03 -3.12 13.13
CA ALA A 677 14.30 -3.07 12.41
C ALA A 677 15.21 -4.26 12.72
N HIS A 678 16.01 -4.70 11.73
CA HIS A 678 16.98 -5.79 11.90
C HIS A 678 18.23 -5.57 11.02
N THR A 679 19.44 -5.77 11.56
CA THR A 679 20.69 -5.71 10.78
C THR A 679 21.00 -7.02 10.06
N ASN A 680 21.83 -6.97 9.01
CA ASN A 680 22.55 -8.18 8.62
C ASN A 680 23.54 -8.63 9.73
N PRO A 681 23.93 -9.92 9.78
CA PRO A 681 24.82 -10.43 10.81
C PRO A 681 26.32 -10.25 10.50
N VAL A 682 27.11 -10.17 11.57
CA VAL A 682 28.54 -10.49 11.57
C VAL A 682 28.72 -11.95 12.00
N PHE A 683 29.44 -12.72 11.18
CA PHE A 683 29.72 -14.13 11.40
C PHE A 683 31.05 -14.29 12.14
N VAL A 684 31.03 -14.91 13.32
CA VAL A 684 32.18 -15.11 14.18
C VAL A 684 32.57 -16.59 14.16
N GLU A 685 33.74 -16.89 13.60
CA GLU A 685 34.35 -18.21 13.70
C GLU A 685 35.28 -18.25 14.92
N LEU A 686 34.91 -19.06 15.91
CA LEU A 686 35.65 -19.23 17.15
C LEU A 686 36.65 -20.38 17.02
N ASP A 687 37.93 -20.08 17.22
CA ASP A 687 39.04 -21.03 17.06
C ASP A 687 39.06 -21.74 15.69
N GLY A 688 38.57 -21.06 14.65
CA GLY A 688 38.49 -21.59 13.27
C GLY A 688 37.39 -22.62 13.04
N ASN A 689 36.48 -22.83 14.00
CA ASN A 689 35.36 -23.74 13.82
C ASN A 689 34.24 -23.07 12.99
N PRO A 690 33.53 -23.83 12.13
CA PRO A 690 32.38 -23.28 11.42
C PRO A 690 31.22 -23.00 12.38
N ILE A 691 30.28 -22.15 11.96
CA ILE A 691 29.04 -21.92 12.71
C ILE A 691 28.17 -23.18 12.64
N ARG A 692 27.95 -23.80 13.80
CA ARG A 692 27.08 -24.97 14.05
C ARG A 692 26.29 -24.72 15.32
N ALA A 693 25.60 -23.58 15.33
CA ALA A 693 25.09 -22.94 16.54
C ALA A 693 23.97 -23.73 17.22
N SER A 694 23.22 -24.54 16.47
CA SER A 694 22.08 -25.29 17.01
C SER A 694 21.85 -26.58 16.26
N LYS A 695 22.09 -27.71 16.95
CA LYS A 695 21.72 -29.05 16.47
C LYS A 695 20.20 -29.16 16.20
N ARG A 696 19.39 -28.47 17.01
CA ARG A 696 17.94 -28.40 16.84
C ARG A 696 17.56 -27.67 15.56
N SER A 697 18.24 -26.56 15.21
CA SER A 697 18.03 -25.89 13.92
C SER A 697 18.44 -26.79 12.75
N ALA A 698 19.56 -27.53 12.86
CA ALA A 698 19.99 -28.44 11.79
C ALA A 698 18.98 -29.57 11.55
N GLN A 699 18.37 -30.11 12.62
CA GLN A 699 17.29 -31.08 12.49
C GLN A 699 16.05 -30.45 11.85
N TRP A 700 15.66 -29.25 12.31
CA TRP A 700 14.54 -28.51 11.73
C TRP A 700 14.75 -28.26 10.24
N CYS A 701 15.94 -27.83 9.81
CA CYS A 701 16.24 -27.61 8.39
C CYS A 701 16.13 -28.91 7.57
N LEU A 702 16.61 -30.03 8.11
CA LEU A 702 16.50 -31.33 7.45
C LEU A 702 15.03 -31.74 7.28
N ASP A 703 14.22 -31.61 8.33
CA ASP A 703 12.79 -31.92 8.30
C ASP A 703 12.04 -30.96 7.34
N ALA A 704 12.43 -29.70 7.30
CA ALA A 704 11.87 -28.68 6.41
C ALA A 704 12.09 -29.00 4.92
N VAL A 705 13.24 -29.56 4.55
CA VAL A 705 13.48 -30.01 3.16
C VAL A 705 12.48 -31.10 2.74
N ASP A 706 12.12 -32.00 3.67
CA ASP A 706 11.14 -33.05 3.39
C ASP A 706 9.72 -32.49 3.22
N VAL A 707 9.29 -31.61 4.12
CA VAL A 707 7.98 -30.95 4.01
C VAL A 707 7.87 -30.11 2.74
N CYS A 708 8.91 -29.33 2.44
CA CYS A 708 8.98 -28.54 1.21
C CYS A 708 8.86 -29.43 -0.04
N TRP A 709 9.60 -30.55 -0.08
CA TRP A 709 9.54 -31.49 -1.21
C TRP A 709 8.15 -32.07 -1.42
N GLU A 710 7.52 -32.55 -0.34
CA GLU A 710 6.17 -33.11 -0.38
C GLU A 710 5.15 -32.08 -0.91
N GLN A 711 5.31 -30.83 -0.50
CA GLN A 711 4.40 -29.76 -0.86
C GLN A 711 4.61 -29.21 -2.28
N LYS A 712 5.86 -29.11 -2.76
CA LYS A 712 6.19 -28.45 -4.04
C LYS A 712 6.33 -29.42 -5.21
N SER A 713 6.94 -30.59 -5.00
CA SER A 713 7.24 -31.55 -6.09
C SER A 713 6.05 -31.99 -6.96
N PRO A 714 4.79 -32.07 -6.47
CA PRO A 714 3.66 -32.44 -7.32
C PRO A 714 3.39 -31.45 -8.46
N ARG A 715 3.74 -30.18 -8.28
CA ARG A 715 3.51 -29.10 -9.25
C ARG A 715 4.73 -28.81 -10.13
N ILE A 716 5.89 -29.39 -9.81
CA ILE A 716 7.06 -29.37 -10.70
C ILE A 716 6.76 -30.21 -11.94
N ARG A 717 7.04 -29.62 -13.12
CA ARG A 717 6.87 -30.21 -14.45
C ARG A 717 7.60 -31.55 -14.50
N GLU A 718 6.95 -32.54 -15.10
CA GLU A 718 7.46 -33.91 -15.12
C GLU A 718 8.90 -34.02 -15.66
N THR A 719 9.23 -33.21 -16.67
CA THR A 719 10.57 -33.17 -17.29
C THR A 719 11.65 -32.55 -16.40
N GLU A 720 11.29 -31.77 -15.38
CA GLU A 720 12.21 -31.05 -14.49
C GLU A 720 12.35 -31.76 -13.13
N ARG A 721 11.41 -32.66 -12.78
CA ARG A 721 11.31 -33.28 -11.45
C ARG A 721 12.53 -34.09 -11.03
N ALA A 722 13.22 -34.73 -11.98
CA ALA A 722 14.41 -35.51 -11.68
C ALA A 722 15.59 -34.63 -11.22
N GLU A 723 15.78 -33.49 -11.88
CA GLU A 723 16.80 -32.50 -11.51
C GLU A 723 16.45 -31.85 -10.16
N ALA A 724 15.18 -31.51 -9.95
CA ALA A 724 14.69 -31.01 -8.67
C ALA A 724 14.93 -32.00 -7.53
N ALA A 725 14.60 -33.28 -7.72
CA ALA A 725 14.83 -34.31 -6.71
C ALA A 725 16.30 -34.41 -6.30
N GLN A 726 17.22 -34.28 -7.25
CA GLN A 726 18.65 -34.30 -6.97
C GLN A 726 19.07 -33.08 -6.13
N ALA A 727 18.62 -31.88 -6.49
CA ALA A 727 18.93 -30.66 -5.73
C ALA A 727 18.43 -30.72 -4.28
N TYR A 728 17.24 -31.28 -4.06
CA TYR A 728 16.71 -31.51 -2.71
C TYR A 728 17.51 -32.55 -1.92
N GLU A 729 17.99 -33.62 -2.57
CA GLU A 729 18.85 -34.60 -1.88
C GLU A 729 20.20 -33.99 -1.47
N GLU A 730 20.79 -33.15 -2.31
CA GLU A 730 22.01 -32.41 -1.97
C GLU A 730 21.79 -31.52 -0.72
N ALA A 731 20.62 -30.89 -0.59
CA ALA A 731 20.23 -30.15 0.62
C ALA A 731 20.11 -31.07 1.84
N ARG A 732 19.45 -32.23 1.72
CA ARG A 732 19.36 -33.21 2.82
C ARG A 732 20.73 -33.68 3.29
N GLU A 733 21.63 -34.00 2.37
CA GLU A 733 22.99 -34.43 2.71
C GLU A 733 23.76 -33.34 3.45
N ALA A 734 23.63 -32.08 3.02
CA ALA A 734 24.25 -30.94 3.69
C ALA A 734 23.74 -30.78 5.14
N TYR A 735 22.42 -30.78 5.35
CA TYR A 735 21.85 -30.64 6.70
C TYR A 735 22.14 -31.86 7.59
N ARG A 736 22.14 -33.08 7.06
CA ARG A 736 22.57 -34.29 7.81
C ARG A 736 24.01 -34.18 8.30
N ARG A 737 24.91 -33.65 7.45
CA ARG A 737 26.31 -33.39 7.84
C ARG A 737 26.40 -32.34 8.94
N ILE A 738 25.73 -31.20 8.78
CA ILE A 738 25.70 -30.12 9.77
C ILE A 738 25.13 -30.61 11.12
N LEU A 739 24.07 -31.41 11.08
CA LEU A 739 23.46 -32.03 12.26
C LEU A 739 24.44 -32.94 13.01
N ALA A 740 25.25 -33.71 12.28
CA ALA A 740 26.27 -34.58 12.88
C ALA A 740 27.47 -33.80 13.45
N GLU A 741 27.80 -32.64 12.86
CA GLU A 741 28.87 -31.74 13.31
C GLU A 741 28.47 -30.87 14.51
N SER A 742 27.18 -30.64 14.71
CA SER A 742 26.66 -29.74 15.76
C SER A 742 26.75 -30.38 17.15
N ALA A 743 27.25 -29.62 18.12
CA ALA A 743 27.24 -30.02 19.53
C ALA A 743 25.80 -30.08 20.07
N GLU A 744 25.57 -30.90 21.11
CA GLU A 744 24.24 -31.03 21.74
C GLU A 744 23.71 -29.75 22.38
#